data_AF-A0A2T2PAS7-F1
#
_entry.id   AF-A0A2T2PAS7-F1
#
_cell.length_a   1.000
_cell.length_b   1.000
_cell.length_c   1.000
_cell.angle_alpha   90.00
_cell.angle_beta   90.00
_cell.angle_gamma   90.00
#
_symmetry.space_group_name_H-M   'P 1'
#
loop_
_entity.id
_entity.type
_entity.pdbx_description
1 polymer ?
#
loop_
_entity_poly.entity_id
_entity_poly.type
_entity_poly.pdbx_seq_one_letter_code
_entity_poly.pdbx_strand_id
1 'polypeptide(L)'
;MGPDTPLPLPASFGNVDDYVESLLTFTTSSWLLQTLCGGVHILDFYTREPDLYSTILPESWRIWFKDRDIMDVLDLLMREDLAQFDPSVARDEDRSWRGGPPPPEELLEYIRDVRKHLLGREFPSPKAEAPQKAKIARHIAVGMKVKKVHEVDNFARYVDRLTADIAASGRKEITHLVDFGSGQNYLGRALAAPPYSKHLVAVESKQHNIEGAKNMDVLAKLVPKKMVMRNKKEFRASKRGKKDKDPKKEDASLGQGPEGEGAAPCDDQGCASPAVSTPTQEKANGDECDENGCPPAPAPETPKEAIPTDHRPLEKDGAVTTHLQVYTEGHGSVQYVEHIIKDGDLQPVINQVLDSSQIQQANVTSTSKLVEEPSDLTAVPKPADVNAMVMSLHSCGNLVHHGLRSLLINPAVSAVAMVGCCYNLLTERLGPPTYKLPTLRPNHPRLVSTSTAFDPHGFPMSEHLANFPLPHEPLPSANGADEPPEQPKGIRLNITARMMAVQAPYNWEREESELFFARHFYRALLQRIFLERGVVSKPVLQSDAVSAAGHSSRVNWTPPDGRGPGLSSDGTSTPLTIGTLRKFVYKDFRTYVRAAVGKLTTPNTFCEVDPNFIKEKMDGLTDEEIDDYERRYADKKKELSIMWGLMAFSAGVVESVIVTDRYLWLKEQKEVDTAWVEPVFEYKWSPRNLVVVGIKK
;
A
#
# COMPACT_ATOMS: atom_id res chain seq x y z
N MET A 1 13.37 25.39 9.20
CA MET A 1 11.95 24.96 9.11
C MET A 1 11.68 24.18 7.83
N GLY A 2 11.85 24.74 6.63
CA GLY A 2 11.68 24.01 5.35
C GLY A 2 12.79 24.28 4.33
N PRO A 3 12.81 23.57 3.19
CA PRO A 3 13.81 23.69 2.12
C PRO A 3 13.69 25.00 1.31
N ASP A 4 14.75 25.36 0.57
CA ASP A 4 14.80 26.54 -0.33
C ASP A 4 13.66 26.53 -1.36
N THR A 5 13.39 25.35 -1.94
CA THR A 5 12.29 25.12 -2.87
C THR A 5 11.21 24.29 -2.17
N PRO A 6 9.94 24.72 -2.16
CA PRO A 6 8.91 24.04 -1.36
C PRO A 6 8.45 22.71 -1.98
N LEU A 7 8.91 22.38 -3.18
CA LEU A 7 8.85 21.03 -3.75
C LEU A 7 10.28 20.58 -4.09
N PRO A 8 10.59 19.27 -4.05
CA PRO A 8 11.86 18.74 -4.54
C PRO A 8 11.82 18.69 -6.07
N LEU A 9 12.01 19.86 -6.69
CA LEU A 9 11.90 20.03 -8.14
C LEU A 9 13.07 19.35 -8.87
N PRO A 10 12.82 18.76 -10.06
CA PRO A 10 13.88 18.36 -10.98
C PRO A 10 14.69 19.56 -11.45
N ALA A 11 15.96 19.33 -11.81
CA ALA A 11 16.88 20.39 -12.24
C ALA A 11 16.40 21.23 -13.44
N SER A 12 15.45 20.71 -14.22
CA SER A 12 14.85 21.40 -15.37
C SER A 12 13.89 22.54 -15.00
N PHE A 13 13.43 22.62 -13.74
CA PHE A 13 12.44 23.61 -13.32
C PHE A 13 13.05 24.62 -12.34
N GLY A 14 12.89 25.91 -12.64
CA GLY A 14 13.37 27.01 -11.79
C GLY A 14 12.38 27.43 -10.71
N ASN A 15 11.09 27.10 -10.86
CA ASN A 15 10.05 27.42 -9.90
C ASN A 15 8.92 26.37 -9.91
N VAL A 16 8.05 26.47 -8.92
CA VAL A 16 6.97 25.51 -8.68
C VAL A 16 5.84 25.65 -9.69
N ASP A 17 5.47 26.87 -10.07
CA ASP A 17 4.31 27.10 -10.93
C ASP A 17 4.54 26.52 -12.34
N ASP A 18 5.74 26.72 -12.90
CA ASP A 18 6.13 26.12 -14.19
C ASP A 18 6.13 24.58 -14.12
N TYR A 19 6.58 24.01 -12.99
CA TYR A 19 6.55 22.57 -12.78
C TYR A 19 5.12 22.03 -12.70
N VAL A 20 4.25 22.69 -11.94
CA VAL A 20 2.85 22.30 -11.79
C VAL A 20 2.16 22.33 -13.15
N GLU A 21 2.28 23.43 -13.90
CA GLU A 21 1.65 23.57 -15.21
C GLU A 21 2.13 22.49 -16.18
N SER A 22 3.46 22.25 -16.24
CA SER A 22 4.04 21.20 -17.08
C SER A 22 3.56 19.80 -16.67
N LEU A 23 3.54 19.50 -15.36
CA LEU A 23 3.10 18.21 -14.80
C LEU A 23 1.63 17.93 -15.14
N LEU A 24 0.75 18.91 -14.92
CA LEU A 24 -0.68 18.75 -15.17
C LEU A 24 -0.98 18.68 -16.67
N THR A 25 -0.28 19.48 -17.49
CA THR A 25 -0.36 19.41 -18.95
C THR A 25 0.05 18.03 -19.46
N PHE A 26 1.19 17.49 -19.03
CA PHE A 26 1.65 16.16 -19.46
C PHE A 26 0.70 15.05 -19.00
N THR A 27 0.21 15.12 -17.76
CA THR A 27 -0.74 14.15 -17.19
C THR A 27 -2.07 14.11 -17.95
N THR A 28 -2.51 15.25 -18.47
CA THR A 28 -3.82 15.39 -19.13
C THR A 28 -3.77 15.30 -20.65
N SER A 29 -2.61 15.53 -21.29
CA SER A 29 -2.46 15.51 -22.75
C SER A 29 -1.72 14.28 -23.29
N SER A 30 -0.88 13.61 -22.50
CA SER A 30 -0.12 12.44 -22.98
C SER A 30 -0.97 11.18 -23.02
N TRP A 31 -1.38 10.78 -24.22
CA TRP A 31 -2.12 9.55 -24.47
C TRP A 31 -1.39 8.30 -23.94
N LEU A 32 -0.08 8.23 -24.18
CA LEU A 32 0.73 7.06 -23.79
C LEU A 32 0.83 6.96 -22.26
N LEU A 33 1.05 8.07 -21.56
CA LEU A 33 1.05 8.11 -20.09
C LEU A 33 -0.29 7.64 -19.50
N GLN A 34 -1.39 8.20 -19.99
CA GLN A 34 -2.73 7.85 -19.52
C GLN A 34 -3.06 6.37 -19.75
N THR A 35 -2.66 5.85 -20.91
CA THR A 35 -2.87 4.45 -21.28
C THR A 35 -2.03 3.51 -20.39
N LEU A 36 -0.74 3.78 -20.22
CA LEU A 36 0.16 2.96 -19.39
C LEU A 36 -0.24 2.99 -17.91
N CYS A 37 -0.61 4.15 -17.36
CA CYS A 37 -0.94 4.26 -15.93
C CYS A 37 -2.37 3.79 -15.61
N GLY A 38 -3.32 3.94 -16.54
CA GLY A 38 -4.74 3.75 -16.26
C GLY A 38 -5.46 2.70 -17.09
N GLY A 39 -4.98 2.40 -18.30
CA GLY A 39 -5.70 1.61 -19.31
C GLY A 39 -5.24 0.17 -19.47
N VAL A 40 -4.07 -0.19 -18.96
CA VAL A 40 -3.52 -1.55 -19.10
C VAL A 40 -3.94 -2.44 -17.93
N HIS A 41 -4.50 -3.62 -18.24
CA HIS A 41 -4.84 -4.63 -17.26
C HIS A 41 -4.08 -5.94 -17.55
N ILE A 42 -3.41 -6.48 -16.54
CA ILE A 42 -2.46 -7.60 -16.73
C ILE A 42 -3.10 -8.87 -17.29
N LEU A 43 -4.36 -9.13 -16.94
CA LEU A 43 -5.07 -10.34 -17.40
C LEU A 43 -5.44 -10.28 -18.89
N ASP A 44 -5.27 -9.14 -19.52
CA ASP A 44 -5.73 -8.88 -20.89
C ASP A 44 -4.60 -9.14 -21.91
N PHE A 45 -3.34 -9.30 -21.45
CA PHE A 45 -2.15 -9.48 -22.29
C PHE A 45 -2.24 -10.64 -23.29
N TYR A 46 -2.78 -11.79 -22.86
CA TYR A 46 -2.84 -13.01 -23.67
C TYR A 46 -4.27 -13.42 -24.06
N THR A 47 -5.26 -12.60 -23.70
CA THR A 47 -6.69 -12.90 -23.89
C THR A 47 -7.36 -11.95 -24.88
N ARG A 48 -6.67 -10.87 -25.30
CA ARG A 48 -7.16 -9.85 -26.21
C ARG A 48 -6.54 -9.98 -27.61
N GLU A 49 -7.34 -9.70 -28.63
CA GLU A 49 -6.93 -9.49 -30.03
C GLU A 49 -7.50 -8.15 -30.53
N PRO A 50 -6.71 -7.24 -31.13
CA PRO A 50 -5.24 -7.26 -31.21
C PRO A 50 -4.58 -7.16 -29.83
N ASP A 51 -3.35 -7.67 -29.70
CA ASP A 51 -2.65 -7.73 -28.42
C ASP A 51 -2.29 -6.33 -27.89
N LEU A 52 -2.18 -6.21 -26.57
CA LEU A 52 -1.92 -4.92 -25.92
C LEU A 52 -0.56 -4.32 -26.28
N TYR A 53 0.45 -5.17 -26.47
CA TYR A 53 1.82 -4.73 -26.71
C TYR A 53 1.94 -4.01 -28.07
N SER A 54 1.39 -4.62 -29.13
CA SER A 54 1.35 -4.03 -30.47
C SER A 54 0.36 -2.88 -30.61
N THR A 55 -0.73 -2.88 -29.84
CA THR A 55 -1.73 -1.81 -29.86
C THR A 55 -1.23 -0.51 -29.21
N ILE A 56 -0.41 -0.62 -28.16
CA ILE A 56 0.00 0.53 -27.35
C ILE A 56 1.37 1.07 -27.75
N LEU A 57 2.33 0.21 -28.06
CA LEU A 57 3.72 0.63 -28.29
C LEU A 57 4.02 0.84 -29.78
N PRO A 58 4.72 1.94 -30.14
CA PRO A 58 5.21 2.18 -31.49
C PRO A 58 6.03 1.01 -32.03
N GLU A 59 5.95 0.76 -33.34
CA GLU A 59 6.68 -0.33 -33.97
C GLU A 59 8.20 -0.21 -33.80
N SER A 60 8.73 1.00 -33.91
CA SER A 60 10.15 1.32 -33.67
C SER A 60 10.63 0.84 -32.30
N TRP A 61 9.83 1.04 -31.25
CA TRP A 61 10.15 0.60 -29.89
C TRP A 61 10.14 -0.91 -29.79
N ARG A 62 9.11 -1.56 -30.35
CA ARG A 62 8.94 -3.02 -30.29
C ARG A 62 10.08 -3.76 -30.99
N ILE A 63 10.51 -3.26 -32.16
CA ILE A 63 11.66 -3.80 -32.89
C ILE A 63 12.91 -3.68 -32.03
N TRP A 64 13.15 -2.51 -31.45
CA TRP A 64 14.32 -2.28 -30.60
C TRP A 64 14.32 -3.18 -29.35
N PHE A 65 13.21 -3.25 -28.63
CA PHE A 65 13.10 -4.05 -27.40
C PHE A 65 13.32 -5.55 -27.63
N LYS A 66 12.98 -6.07 -28.81
CA LYS A 66 13.10 -7.49 -29.15
C LYS A 66 14.51 -8.03 -28.89
N ASP A 67 15.54 -7.21 -29.14
CA ASP A 67 16.94 -7.63 -29.06
C ASP A 67 17.67 -7.11 -27.82
N ARG A 68 16.97 -6.56 -26.81
CA ARG A 68 17.57 -6.01 -25.56
C ARG A 68 17.26 -6.85 -24.32
N ASP A 69 18.19 -6.96 -23.37
CA ASP A 69 17.86 -7.59 -22.08
C ASP A 69 16.83 -6.73 -21.32
N ILE A 70 15.96 -7.36 -20.54
CA ILE A 70 14.96 -6.61 -19.76
C ILE A 70 15.61 -5.66 -18.76
N MET A 71 16.75 -6.04 -18.16
CA MET A 71 17.43 -5.17 -17.21
C MET A 71 18.10 -3.98 -17.92
N ASP A 72 18.58 -4.15 -19.15
CA ASP A 72 19.06 -3.04 -19.96
C ASP A 72 17.92 -2.04 -20.20
N VAL A 73 16.73 -2.53 -20.58
CA VAL A 73 15.56 -1.66 -20.75
C VAL A 73 15.22 -0.92 -19.46
N LEU A 74 15.19 -1.60 -18.32
CA LEU A 74 14.92 -0.99 -17.03
C LEU A 74 15.97 0.06 -16.65
N ASP A 75 17.26 -0.21 -16.89
CA ASP A 75 18.33 0.75 -16.69
C ASP A 75 18.17 1.98 -17.58
N LEU A 76 17.82 1.80 -18.86
CA LEU A 76 17.53 2.92 -19.76
C LEU A 76 16.37 3.78 -19.23
N LEU A 77 15.29 3.17 -18.74
CA LEU A 77 14.15 3.90 -18.22
C LEU A 77 14.53 4.73 -16.98
N MET A 78 15.37 4.20 -16.08
CA MET A 78 15.50 4.75 -14.72
C MET A 78 16.86 5.32 -14.36
N ARG A 79 17.96 4.76 -14.88
CA ARG A 79 19.31 4.99 -14.34
C ARG A 79 20.29 5.57 -15.36
N GLU A 80 20.11 5.21 -16.62
CA GLU A 80 21.02 5.60 -17.70
C GLU A 80 20.99 7.12 -17.91
N ASP A 81 22.17 7.73 -18.09
CA ASP A 81 22.28 9.14 -18.44
C ASP A 81 21.89 9.33 -19.91
N LEU A 82 20.82 10.07 -20.17
CA LEU A 82 20.29 10.23 -21.52
C LEU A 82 21.08 11.24 -22.37
N ALA A 83 21.94 12.06 -21.75
CA ALA A 83 22.76 13.04 -22.48
C ALA A 83 23.77 12.36 -23.42
N GLN A 84 24.11 11.09 -23.17
CA GLN A 84 25.00 10.31 -24.05
C GLN A 84 24.39 10.05 -25.43
N PHE A 85 23.06 10.15 -25.57
CA PHE A 85 22.36 9.96 -26.83
C PHE A 85 22.15 11.27 -27.60
N ASP A 86 22.54 12.41 -27.03
CA ASP A 86 22.36 13.70 -27.69
C ASP A 86 23.28 13.80 -28.92
N PRO A 87 22.76 14.25 -30.09
CA PRO A 87 23.53 14.29 -31.34
C PRO A 87 24.80 15.15 -31.27
N SER A 88 24.88 16.07 -30.32
CA SER A 88 26.04 16.95 -30.10
C SER A 88 27.19 16.26 -29.35
N VAL A 89 26.91 15.18 -28.63
CA VAL A 89 27.86 14.43 -27.79
C VAL A 89 28.27 13.12 -28.46
N ALA A 90 27.34 12.47 -29.18
CA ALA A 90 27.59 11.22 -29.86
C ALA A 90 28.53 11.39 -31.07
N ARG A 91 29.73 10.78 -31.02
CA ARG A 91 30.61 10.65 -32.18
C ARG A 91 30.02 9.60 -33.14
N ASP A 92 29.97 9.90 -34.43
CA ASP A 92 29.25 9.12 -35.45
C ASP A 92 29.62 7.63 -35.55
N GLU A 93 30.82 7.24 -35.08
CA GLU A 93 31.32 5.86 -35.17
C GLU A 93 31.00 4.98 -33.94
N ASP A 94 30.43 5.55 -32.86
CA ASP A 94 30.26 4.87 -31.55
C ASP A 94 28.79 4.70 -31.12
N ARG A 95 27.81 4.85 -32.02
CA ARG A 95 26.37 4.84 -31.69
C ARG A 95 25.80 3.47 -31.26
N SER A 96 26.62 2.53 -30.81
CA SER A 96 26.14 1.28 -30.23
C SER A 96 25.89 1.46 -28.73
N TRP A 97 24.75 0.97 -28.24
CA TRP A 97 24.46 0.94 -26.81
C TRP A 97 24.29 -0.51 -26.36
N ARG A 98 25.13 -0.94 -25.42
CA ARG A 98 25.20 -2.32 -24.90
C ARG A 98 25.20 -3.36 -26.03
N GLY A 99 26.08 -3.19 -27.03
CA GLY A 99 26.25 -4.13 -28.13
C GLY A 99 25.09 -4.21 -29.14
N GLY A 100 24.27 -3.16 -29.25
CA GLY A 100 23.25 -3.05 -30.30
C GLY A 100 22.93 -1.60 -30.66
N PRO A 101 21.89 -1.35 -31.47
CA PRO A 101 21.54 0.00 -31.91
C PRO A 101 21.10 0.88 -30.72
N PRO A 102 21.24 2.21 -30.83
CA PRO A 102 20.81 3.12 -29.78
C PRO A 102 19.27 3.09 -29.67
N PRO A 103 18.71 3.49 -28.51
CA PRO A 103 17.26 3.56 -28.35
C PRO A 103 16.63 4.52 -29.38
N PRO A 104 15.38 4.25 -29.85
CA PRO A 104 14.67 5.18 -30.72
C PRO A 104 14.48 6.56 -30.07
N GLU A 105 14.58 7.64 -30.85
CA GLU A 105 14.47 9.01 -30.31
C GLU A 105 13.13 9.26 -29.60
N GLU A 106 12.03 8.81 -30.18
CA GLU A 106 10.69 8.92 -29.56
C GLU A 106 10.61 8.25 -28.18
N LEU A 107 11.37 7.16 -27.97
CA LEU A 107 11.48 6.51 -26.66
C LEU A 107 12.28 7.38 -25.69
N LEU A 108 13.40 7.94 -26.15
CA LEU A 108 14.22 8.84 -25.35
C LEU A 108 13.43 10.10 -24.94
N GLU A 109 12.68 10.69 -25.87
CA GLU A 109 11.76 11.81 -25.60
C GLU A 109 10.73 11.44 -24.54
N TYR A 110 10.07 10.28 -24.65
CA TYR A 110 9.11 9.84 -23.63
C TYR A 110 9.77 9.64 -22.27
N ILE A 111 10.98 9.07 -22.21
CA ILE A 111 11.72 8.89 -20.95
C ILE A 111 12.09 10.26 -20.36
N ARG A 112 12.57 11.21 -21.17
CA ARG A 112 12.86 12.59 -20.73
C ARG A 112 11.60 13.25 -20.18
N ASP A 113 10.46 13.10 -20.87
CA ASP A 113 9.17 13.63 -20.45
C ASP A 113 8.65 13.01 -19.16
N VAL A 114 8.86 11.71 -18.92
CA VAL A 114 8.50 11.11 -17.63
C VAL A 114 9.45 11.61 -16.54
N ARG A 115 10.78 11.52 -16.75
CA ARG A 115 11.79 11.87 -15.74
C ARG A 115 11.72 13.33 -15.31
N LYS A 116 11.45 14.27 -16.22
CA LYS A 116 11.30 15.69 -15.88
C LYS A 116 10.11 15.95 -14.95
N HIS A 117 9.14 15.05 -14.86
CA HIS A 117 7.94 15.19 -14.02
C HIS A 117 7.98 14.33 -12.75
N LEU A 118 9.12 13.72 -12.41
CA LEU A 118 9.29 12.96 -11.17
C LEU A 118 9.82 13.87 -10.07
N LEU A 119 9.09 14.01 -8.97
CA LEU A 119 9.61 14.68 -7.77
C LEU A 119 10.91 14.04 -7.28
N GLY A 120 11.90 14.86 -6.96
CA GLY A 120 13.22 14.47 -6.47
C GLY A 120 13.13 13.63 -5.19
N ARG A 121 13.97 12.59 -5.11
CA ARG A 121 13.94 11.57 -4.03
C ARG A 121 15.23 11.48 -3.23
N GLU A 122 16.20 12.33 -3.52
CA GLU A 122 17.53 12.29 -2.92
C GLU A 122 17.47 12.60 -1.42
N PHE A 123 18.10 11.72 -0.63
CA PHE A 123 18.21 11.87 0.82
C PHE A 123 19.57 11.32 1.31
N PRO A 124 20.29 12.03 2.19
CA PRO A 124 20.02 13.40 2.62
C PRO A 124 20.15 14.38 1.43
N SER A 125 19.53 15.56 1.52
CA SER A 125 19.70 16.59 0.48
C SER A 125 21.19 16.86 0.26
N PRO A 126 21.67 17.07 -0.99
CA PRO A 126 23.09 17.35 -1.26
C PRO A 126 23.65 18.55 -0.49
N LYS A 127 22.77 19.47 -0.06
CA LYS A 127 23.11 20.65 0.75
C LYS A 127 23.04 20.40 2.27
N ALA A 128 22.60 19.24 2.72
CA ALA A 128 22.44 18.95 4.14
C ALA A 128 23.77 18.56 4.79
N GLU A 129 24.03 19.05 6.00
CA GLU A 129 25.14 18.58 6.83
C GLU A 129 25.01 17.07 7.08
N ALA A 130 26.16 16.37 7.14
CA ALA A 130 26.20 14.93 7.32
C ALA A 130 25.35 14.50 8.54
N PRO A 131 24.54 13.44 8.42
CA PRO A 131 23.61 13.08 9.49
C PRO A 131 24.37 12.80 10.80
N GLN A 132 24.02 13.52 11.86
CA GLN A 132 24.47 13.20 13.21
C GLN A 132 23.98 11.79 13.55
N LYS A 133 24.91 10.91 13.96
CA LYS A 133 24.64 9.50 14.29
C LYS A 133 23.90 9.36 15.65
N ALA A 134 22.71 9.94 15.79
CA ALA A 134 21.84 9.66 16.94
C ALA A 134 21.04 8.37 16.69
N LYS A 135 21.69 7.20 16.68
CA LYS A 135 21.01 5.93 16.41
C LYS A 135 19.97 5.64 17.49
N ILE A 136 18.73 5.36 17.08
CA ILE A 136 17.70 4.83 17.97
C ILE A 136 18.24 3.72 18.88
N ALA A 137 17.93 3.79 20.17
CA ALA A 137 18.46 2.83 21.13
C ALA A 137 17.98 1.42 20.79
N ARG A 138 18.87 0.42 20.93
CA ARG A 138 18.60 -0.98 20.53
C ARG A 138 17.36 -1.57 21.20
N HIS A 139 17.06 -1.16 22.43
CA HIS A 139 15.89 -1.62 23.17
C HIS A 139 14.58 -1.01 22.63
N ILE A 140 14.61 0.20 22.07
CA ILE A 140 13.45 0.84 21.43
C ILE A 140 13.20 0.23 20.04
N ALA A 141 14.26 -0.14 19.31
CA ALA A 141 14.19 -0.75 17.98
C ALA A 141 13.67 -2.20 17.96
N VAL A 142 13.25 -2.75 19.10
CA VAL A 142 12.77 -4.13 19.20
C VAL A 142 11.55 -4.35 18.29
N GLY A 143 11.58 -5.43 17.50
CA GLY A 143 10.52 -5.79 16.55
C GLY A 143 10.59 -5.05 15.19
N MET A 144 11.46 -4.05 15.05
CA MET A 144 11.61 -3.33 13.79
C MET A 144 12.56 -4.08 12.83
N LYS A 145 12.13 -4.25 11.57
CA LYS A 145 13.04 -4.62 10.46
C LYS A 145 13.93 -3.43 10.09
N VAL A 146 15.01 -3.67 9.33
CA VAL A 146 15.98 -2.63 8.91
C VAL A 146 15.29 -1.41 8.30
N LYS A 147 14.37 -1.62 7.35
CA LYS A 147 13.53 -0.55 6.76
C LYS A 147 12.77 0.26 7.82
N LYS A 148 12.13 -0.41 8.77
CA LYS A 148 11.33 0.26 9.81
C LYS A 148 12.21 1.06 10.77
N VAL A 149 13.39 0.54 11.12
CA VAL A 149 14.39 1.28 11.91
C VAL A 149 14.80 2.54 11.16
N HIS A 150 15.12 2.43 9.86
CA HIS A 150 15.51 3.56 9.02
C HIS A 150 14.44 4.66 8.95
N GLU A 151 13.18 4.29 8.72
CA GLU A 151 12.07 5.25 8.68
C GLU A 151 11.87 5.95 10.02
N VAL A 152 11.81 5.18 11.11
CA VAL A 152 11.52 5.71 12.45
C VAL A 152 12.66 6.61 12.93
N ASP A 153 13.91 6.21 12.72
CA ASP A 153 15.10 6.96 13.13
C ASP A 153 15.18 8.32 12.42
N ASN A 154 15.02 8.34 11.09
CA ASN A 154 15.08 9.58 10.32
C ASN A 154 13.86 10.47 10.56
N PHE A 155 12.64 9.90 10.64
CA PHE A 155 11.45 10.71 10.86
C PHE A 155 11.39 11.29 12.28
N ALA A 156 11.86 10.56 13.30
CA ALA A 156 11.95 11.09 14.66
C ALA A 156 12.89 12.31 14.73
N ARG A 157 14.09 12.23 14.11
CA ARG A 157 15.01 13.37 14.00
C ARG A 157 14.39 14.53 13.23
N TYR A 158 13.68 14.22 12.15
CA TYR A 158 13.00 15.22 11.34
C TYR A 158 11.97 16.01 12.15
N VAL A 159 11.07 15.31 12.83
CA VAL A 159 10.01 15.91 13.65
C VAL A 159 10.61 16.69 14.82
N ASP A 160 11.61 16.15 15.51
CA ASP A 160 12.27 16.87 16.61
C ASP A 160 12.86 18.20 16.15
N ARG A 161 13.66 18.18 15.08
CA ARG A 161 14.22 19.40 14.47
C ARG A 161 13.13 20.37 14.01
N LEU A 162 12.06 19.88 13.38
CA LEU A 162 10.96 20.73 12.93
C LEU A 162 10.26 21.42 14.11
N THR A 163 10.00 20.70 15.21
CA THR A 163 9.42 21.31 16.43
C THR A 163 10.35 22.34 17.05
N ALA A 164 11.67 22.08 17.08
CA ALA A 164 12.67 23.02 17.59
C ALA A 164 12.75 24.28 16.72
N ASP A 165 12.74 24.13 15.39
CA ASP A 165 12.74 25.25 14.45
C ASP A 165 11.47 26.10 14.58
N ILE A 166 10.30 25.48 14.78
CA ILE A 166 9.04 26.20 15.04
C ILE A 166 9.16 27.04 16.31
N ALA A 167 9.66 26.48 17.40
CA ALA A 167 9.89 27.22 18.64
C ALA A 167 10.89 28.37 18.46
N ALA A 168 12.00 28.12 17.76
CA ALA A 168 13.04 29.12 17.48
C ALA A 168 12.54 30.28 16.58
N SER A 169 11.49 30.05 15.80
CA SER A 169 10.90 31.07 14.92
C SER A 169 10.02 32.10 15.65
N GLY A 170 9.85 31.98 16.97
CA GLY A 170 8.99 32.84 17.78
C GLY A 170 7.51 32.46 17.75
N ARG A 171 7.15 31.36 17.08
CA ARG A 171 5.81 30.76 17.15
C ARG A 171 5.62 30.03 18.48
N LYS A 172 4.36 29.81 18.85
CA LYS A 172 4.01 29.01 20.03
C LYS A 172 4.60 27.60 19.89
N GLU A 173 5.27 27.14 20.94
CA GLU A 173 5.92 25.83 20.97
C GLU A 173 4.88 24.70 20.83
N ILE A 174 5.25 23.66 20.08
CA ILE A 174 4.45 22.44 19.95
C ILE A 174 4.55 21.65 21.25
N THR A 175 3.43 21.54 21.98
CA THR A 175 3.37 20.82 23.26
C THR A 175 3.11 19.34 23.09
N HIS A 176 2.38 18.95 22.04
CA HIS A 176 2.00 17.55 21.81
C HIS A 176 2.14 17.14 20.34
N LEU A 177 2.52 15.88 20.12
CA LEU A 177 2.59 15.24 18.81
C LEU A 177 1.45 14.23 18.67
N VAL A 178 0.59 14.37 17.67
CA VAL A 178 -0.54 13.46 17.42
C VAL A 178 -0.20 12.54 16.26
N ASP A 179 -0.02 11.24 16.53
CA ASP A 179 0.37 10.23 15.53
C ASP A 179 -0.87 9.54 14.94
N PHE A 180 -1.15 9.81 13.67
CA PHE A 180 -2.30 9.27 12.95
C PHE A 180 -2.03 7.86 12.44
N GLY A 181 -2.87 6.92 12.86
CA GLY A 181 -2.73 5.52 12.45
C GLY A 181 -1.46 4.90 13.05
N SER A 182 -1.23 5.17 14.33
CA SER A 182 -0.01 4.81 15.05
C SER A 182 0.34 3.31 15.00
N GLY A 183 -0.65 2.42 14.78
CA GLY A 183 -0.43 0.99 14.57
C GLY A 183 0.31 0.34 15.74
N GLN A 184 1.56 -0.09 15.52
CA GLN A 184 2.43 -0.67 16.56
C GLN A 184 3.19 0.38 17.39
N ASN A 185 2.97 1.66 17.13
CA ASN A 185 3.54 2.81 17.84
C ASN A 185 5.09 2.85 17.90
N TYR A 186 5.75 2.46 16.81
CA TYR A 186 7.22 2.50 16.73
C TYR A 186 7.76 3.94 16.76
N LEU A 187 7.12 4.85 16.02
CA LEU A 187 7.50 6.25 15.95
C LEU A 187 7.25 6.97 17.27
N GLY A 188 6.04 6.84 17.83
CA GLY A 188 5.70 7.47 19.10
C GLY A 188 6.60 7.01 20.25
N ARG A 189 6.93 5.71 20.34
CA ARG A 189 7.94 5.22 21.29
C ARG A 189 9.30 5.90 21.12
N ALA A 190 9.77 6.03 19.87
CA ALA A 190 11.07 6.62 19.59
C ALA A 190 11.12 8.09 20.01
N LEU A 191 10.05 8.86 19.75
CA LEU A 191 9.94 10.27 20.08
C LEU A 191 9.68 10.53 21.58
N ALA A 192 8.98 9.64 22.28
CA ALA A 192 8.73 9.79 23.70
C ALA A 192 9.94 9.43 24.57
N ALA A 193 10.80 8.54 24.09
CA ALA A 193 12.02 8.16 24.80
C ALA A 193 13.15 9.19 24.60
N PRO A 194 14.18 9.20 25.48
CA PRO A 194 15.40 9.95 25.24
C PRO A 194 16.05 9.57 23.89
N PRO A 195 16.63 10.54 23.17
CA PRO A 195 16.91 11.92 23.60
C PRO A 195 15.79 12.94 23.36
N TYR A 196 14.69 12.56 22.68
CA TYR A 196 13.71 13.55 22.20
C TYR A 196 12.65 13.93 23.24
N SER A 197 12.24 12.96 24.08
CA SER A 197 11.38 13.17 25.24
C SER A 197 10.10 13.98 24.97
N LYS A 198 9.44 13.73 23.83
CA LYS A 198 8.20 14.40 23.41
C LYS A 198 6.95 13.79 24.07
N HIS A 199 5.85 14.53 24.03
CA HIS A 199 4.52 14.06 24.49
C HIS A 199 3.66 13.64 23.30
N LEU A 200 3.29 12.36 23.26
CA LEU A 200 2.64 11.73 22.11
C LEU A 200 1.19 11.36 22.41
N VAL A 201 0.31 11.59 21.44
CA VAL A 201 -1.05 11.05 21.39
C VAL A 201 -1.12 10.09 20.21
N ALA A 202 -1.02 8.80 20.50
CA ALA A 202 -1.08 7.72 19.52
C ALA A 202 -2.54 7.37 19.22
N VAL A 203 -3.02 7.80 18.05
CA VAL A 203 -4.41 7.56 17.61
C VAL A 203 -4.46 6.29 16.76
N GLU A 204 -5.33 5.36 17.12
CA GLU A 204 -5.52 4.11 16.39
C GLU A 204 -6.99 3.70 16.44
N SER A 205 -7.50 3.21 15.31
CA SER A 205 -8.92 2.85 15.16
C SER A 205 -9.26 1.46 15.69
N LYS A 206 -8.28 0.57 15.81
CA LYS A 206 -8.49 -0.84 16.16
C LYS A 206 -7.84 -1.17 17.49
N GLN A 207 -8.64 -1.57 18.47
CA GLN A 207 -8.15 -1.93 19.80
C GLN A 207 -7.05 -3.00 19.81
N HIS A 208 -7.12 -4.00 18.94
CA HIS A 208 -6.07 -5.04 18.86
C HIS A 208 -4.70 -4.49 18.42
N ASN A 209 -4.67 -3.42 17.61
CA ASN A 209 -3.42 -2.76 17.24
C ASN A 209 -2.81 -2.03 18.44
N ILE A 210 -3.66 -1.35 19.23
CA ILE A 210 -3.26 -0.68 20.48
C ILE A 210 -2.69 -1.71 21.47
N GLU A 211 -3.34 -2.86 21.64
CA GLU A 211 -2.82 -3.95 22.47
C GLU A 211 -1.48 -4.49 21.94
N GLY A 212 -1.36 -4.61 20.61
CA GLY A 212 -0.10 -4.95 19.94
C GLY A 212 1.02 -3.95 20.27
N ALA A 213 0.74 -2.65 20.21
CA ALA A 213 1.68 -1.60 20.57
C ALA A 213 2.12 -1.69 22.04
N LYS A 214 1.18 -1.87 22.96
CA LYS A 214 1.47 -2.07 24.40
C LYS A 214 2.35 -3.30 24.65
N ASN A 215 2.13 -4.39 23.91
CA ASN A 215 3.00 -5.57 23.99
C ASN A 215 4.42 -5.28 23.50
N MET A 216 4.57 -4.42 22.48
CA MET A 216 5.89 -3.97 22.03
C MET A 216 6.60 -3.11 23.08
N ASP A 217 5.87 -2.29 23.84
CA ASP A 217 6.44 -1.51 24.95
C ASP A 217 7.03 -2.43 26.04
N VAL A 218 6.36 -3.55 26.33
CA VAL A 218 6.87 -4.60 27.22
C VAL A 218 8.14 -5.26 26.65
N LEU A 219 8.15 -5.57 25.35
CA LEU A 219 9.32 -6.17 24.68
C LEU A 219 10.51 -5.22 24.60
N ALA A 220 10.25 -3.93 24.45
CA ALA A 220 11.25 -2.87 24.53
C ALA A 220 11.80 -2.64 25.95
N LYS A 221 11.27 -3.38 26.95
CA LYS A 221 11.60 -3.28 28.38
C LYS A 221 11.26 -1.92 28.99
N LEU A 222 10.34 -1.20 28.39
CA LEU A 222 9.82 0.07 28.90
C LEU A 222 8.80 -0.19 30.01
N VAL A 223 7.93 -1.18 29.78
CA VAL A 223 6.92 -1.65 30.73
C VAL A 223 7.33 -3.05 31.24
N PRO A 224 7.18 -3.36 32.55
CA PRO A 224 7.53 -4.68 33.07
C PRO A 224 6.64 -5.76 32.45
N LYS A 225 7.19 -6.95 32.25
CA LYS A 225 6.36 -8.11 31.91
C LYS A 225 5.58 -8.54 33.15
N LYS A 226 4.25 -8.40 33.13
CA LYS A 226 3.37 -8.93 34.19
C LYS A 226 3.67 -10.41 34.43
N MET A 227 4.23 -10.73 35.59
CA MET A 227 4.61 -12.10 35.95
C MET A 227 3.34 -12.87 36.28
N VAL A 228 2.76 -13.54 35.28
CA VAL A 228 1.63 -14.43 35.51
C VAL A 228 2.18 -15.77 36.02
N MET A 229 2.07 -16.00 37.32
CA MET A 229 2.36 -17.29 37.93
C MET A 229 1.29 -18.28 37.46
N ARG A 230 1.70 -19.27 36.67
CA ARG A 230 0.82 -20.33 36.15
C ARG A 230 1.46 -21.67 36.45
N ASN A 231 0.68 -22.62 36.94
CA ASN A 231 1.15 -24.01 37.02
C ASN A 231 1.47 -24.50 35.60
N LYS A 232 2.76 -24.69 35.31
CA LYS A 232 3.28 -25.00 33.98
C LYS A 232 2.70 -26.32 33.44
N LYS A 233 2.36 -27.26 34.32
CA LYS A 233 1.79 -28.57 33.97
C LYS A 233 0.32 -28.44 33.55
N GLU A 234 -0.48 -27.73 34.34
CA GLU A 234 -1.90 -27.47 34.05
C GLU A 234 -2.10 -26.53 32.85
N PHE A 235 -1.26 -25.52 32.67
CA PHE A 235 -1.32 -24.61 31.52
C PHE A 235 -0.98 -25.32 30.20
N ARG A 236 -0.02 -26.25 30.22
CA ARG A 236 0.30 -27.09 29.05
C ARG A 236 -0.80 -28.14 28.80
N ALA A 237 -1.39 -28.70 29.85
CA ALA A 237 -2.52 -29.61 29.75
C ALA A 237 -3.77 -28.91 29.18
N SER A 238 -4.09 -27.69 29.62
CA SER A 238 -5.22 -26.92 29.11
C SER A 238 -5.02 -26.40 27.67
N LYS A 239 -3.78 -26.12 27.26
CA LYS A 239 -3.46 -25.86 25.84
C LYS A 239 -3.54 -27.11 24.96
N ARG A 240 -3.25 -28.30 25.49
CA ARG A 240 -3.47 -29.58 24.77
C ARG A 240 -4.96 -29.88 24.65
N GLY A 241 -5.75 -29.71 25.72
CA GLY A 241 -7.20 -29.89 25.69
C GLY A 241 -7.99 -28.90 24.82
N LYS A 242 -7.40 -27.77 24.43
CA LYS A 242 -7.97 -26.84 23.43
C LYS A 242 -7.68 -27.23 21.98
N LYS A 243 -6.75 -28.16 21.72
CA LYS A 243 -6.44 -28.67 20.37
C LYS A 243 -7.28 -29.89 19.97
N ASP A 244 -7.95 -30.54 20.93
CA ASP A 244 -8.76 -31.75 20.71
C ASP A 244 -10.28 -31.50 20.77
N LYS A 245 -10.73 -30.25 20.60
CA LYS A 245 -12.17 -29.94 20.41
C LYS A 245 -12.45 -29.53 18.96
N ASP A 246 -12.14 -30.43 18.03
CA ASP A 246 -12.89 -30.56 16.78
C ASP A 246 -13.88 -31.72 16.95
N PRO A 247 -15.16 -31.59 16.54
CA PRO A 247 -16.17 -32.61 16.79
C PRO A 247 -15.96 -33.78 15.84
N LYS A 248 -15.38 -34.88 16.33
CA LYS A 248 -15.45 -36.17 15.64
C LYS A 248 -16.66 -36.95 16.14
N LYS A 249 -17.57 -37.15 15.18
CA LYS A 249 -18.63 -38.15 15.07
C LYS A 249 -18.54 -39.29 16.07
N GLU A 250 -19.64 -39.47 16.79
CA GLU A 250 -20.01 -40.74 17.40
C GLU A 250 -20.07 -41.81 16.31
N ASP A 251 -19.34 -42.91 16.53
CA ASP A 251 -19.79 -44.22 16.04
C ASP A 251 -19.51 -45.26 17.12
N ALA A 252 -20.58 -45.97 17.45
CA ALA A 252 -20.71 -47.04 18.42
C ALA A 252 -19.91 -48.28 17.94
N SER A 253 -19.04 -48.89 18.74
CA SER A 253 -19.31 -49.93 19.75
C SER A 253 -18.74 -51.29 19.35
N LEU A 254 -18.26 -52.00 20.39
CA LEU A 254 -18.08 -53.46 20.52
C LEU A 254 -16.83 -54.13 19.92
N GLY A 255 -16.11 -54.86 20.80
CA GLY A 255 -15.23 -55.96 20.40
C GLY A 255 -14.07 -56.22 21.35
N GLN A 256 -14.25 -57.18 22.26
CA GLN A 256 -13.31 -57.65 23.27
C GLN A 256 -12.10 -58.42 22.71
N GLY A 257 -11.02 -58.48 23.49
CA GLY A 257 -10.27 -59.73 23.70
C GLY A 257 -8.80 -59.75 23.25
N PRO A 258 -7.94 -60.54 23.93
CA PRO A 258 -6.64 -60.04 24.40
C PRO A 258 -5.43 -60.94 24.03
N GLU A 259 -4.28 -60.58 24.61
CA GLU A 259 -3.12 -61.43 24.92
C GLU A 259 -2.11 -61.82 23.82
N GLY A 260 -0.82 -61.76 24.19
CA GLY A 260 0.31 -62.23 23.39
C GLY A 260 1.65 -61.68 23.87
N GLU A 261 2.24 -62.36 24.85
CA GLU A 261 3.51 -62.07 25.56
C GLU A 261 4.80 -62.25 24.74
N GLY A 262 5.92 -61.75 25.29
CA GLY A 262 7.31 -62.15 24.98
C GLY A 262 8.26 -60.95 24.85
N ALA A 263 8.98 -60.47 25.88
CA ALA A 263 10.21 -61.02 26.48
C ALA A 263 11.31 -61.27 25.42
N ALA A 264 12.57 -60.85 25.50
CA ALA A 264 13.40 -60.29 26.56
C ALA A 264 14.72 -59.71 25.92
N PRO A 265 15.65 -59.14 26.72
CA PRO A 265 16.72 -58.22 26.31
C PRO A 265 18.15 -58.80 26.39
N CYS A 266 19.14 -58.06 25.86
CA CYS A 266 20.57 -58.07 26.22
C CYS A 266 21.29 -56.97 25.38
N ASP A 267 21.91 -55.93 25.96
CA ASP A 267 23.22 -55.86 26.66
C ASP A 267 24.38 -56.46 25.82
N ASP A 268 25.59 -55.90 25.66
CA ASP A 268 26.34 -54.88 26.40
C ASP A 268 27.53 -54.29 25.57
N GLN A 269 28.04 -53.11 25.99
CA GLN A 269 29.40 -52.47 25.89
C GLN A 269 30.42 -52.88 24.80
N GLY A 270 31.26 -52.04 24.17
CA GLY A 270 31.81 -50.67 24.31
C GLY A 270 32.91 -50.53 23.20
N CYS A 271 33.47 -49.41 22.75
CA CYS A 271 33.98 -48.20 23.41
C CYS A 271 34.47 -47.18 22.33
N ALA A 272 34.66 -45.93 22.76
CA ALA A 272 35.59 -44.89 22.24
C ALA A 272 35.14 -43.82 21.20
N SER A 273 34.92 -42.62 21.78
CA SER A 273 35.22 -41.25 21.32
C SER A 273 34.20 -40.44 20.48
N PRO A 274 34.03 -39.13 20.76
CA PRO A 274 32.83 -38.38 20.42
C PRO A 274 32.99 -37.59 19.11
N ALA A 275 32.12 -37.86 18.15
CA ALA A 275 31.96 -37.05 16.96
C ALA A 275 30.85 -36.00 17.17
N VAL A 276 31.15 -34.81 16.66
CA VAL A 276 30.35 -33.60 16.58
C VAL A 276 28.92 -33.88 16.07
N SER A 277 27.91 -33.43 16.83
CA SER A 277 26.53 -33.34 16.35
C SER A 277 25.94 -31.96 16.66
N THR A 278 25.70 -31.23 15.57
CA THR A 278 24.88 -30.02 15.41
C THR A 278 23.54 -30.07 16.15
N PRO A 279 23.11 -28.99 16.83
CA PRO A 279 21.76 -28.90 17.37
C PRO A 279 20.74 -28.48 16.30
N THR A 280 19.67 -29.27 16.31
CA THR A 280 18.38 -29.15 15.65
C THR A 280 17.80 -27.74 15.64
N GLN A 281 17.44 -27.25 14.44
CA GLN A 281 16.74 -25.98 14.23
C GLN A 281 15.33 -26.00 14.85
N GLU A 282 15.11 -25.09 15.79
CA GLU A 282 13.78 -24.74 16.29
C GLU A 282 13.00 -23.96 15.23
N LYS A 283 11.72 -24.33 15.06
CA LYS A 283 10.74 -23.77 14.14
C LYS A 283 10.52 -22.27 14.38
N ALA A 284 10.96 -21.44 13.44
CA ALA A 284 10.50 -20.08 13.27
C ALA A 284 9.25 -20.05 12.36
N ASN A 285 8.06 -19.92 12.95
CA ASN A 285 6.88 -19.45 12.22
C ASN A 285 6.86 -17.91 12.34
N GLY A 286 7.41 -17.24 11.33
CA GLY A 286 7.25 -15.81 11.13
C GLY A 286 6.60 -15.59 9.78
N ASP A 287 5.38 -15.04 9.78
CA ASP A 287 4.69 -14.64 8.57
C ASP A 287 5.50 -13.55 7.83
N GLU A 288 5.94 -13.89 6.63
CA GLU A 288 6.59 -12.97 5.69
C GLU A 288 5.54 -11.98 5.15
N CYS A 289 5.62 -10.74 5.61
CA CYS A 289 4.98 -9.62 4.92
C CYS A 289 5.81 -9.25 3.68
N ASP A 290 5.35 -9.65 2.49
CA ASP A 290 5.85 -9.23 1.18
C ASP A 290 5.28 -7.83 0.83
N GLU A 291 6.01 -7.03 0.04
CA GLU A 291 5.74 -5.60 -0.26
C GLU A 291 4.48 -5.30 -1.09
N ASN A 292 3.47 -6.17 -1.10
CA ASN A 292 2.19 -5.94 -1.76
C ASN A 292 1.06 -5.95 -0.74
N GLY A 293 0.33 -4.83 -0.68
CA GLY A 293 -0.68 -4.52 0.33
C GLY A 293 -1.61 -5.68 0.74
N CYS A 294 -1.93 -5.72 2.04
CA CYS A 294 -2.90 -6.65 2.61
C CYS A 294 -4.25 -6.57 1.87
N PRO A 295 -4.85 -7.70 1.45
CA PRO A 295 -6.29 -7.74 1.24
C PRO A 295 -7.01 -7.61 2.59
N PRO A 296 -8.16 -6.91 2.68
CA PRO A 296 -8.98 -6.94 3.87
C PRO A 296 -9.48 -8.37 4.11
N ALA A 297 -9.45 -8.82 5.36
CA ALA A 297 -10.13 -10.04 5.76
C ALA A 297 -11.65 -9.85 5.54
N PRO A 298 -12.36 -10.83 4.95
CA PRO A 298 -13.81 -10.78 4.88
C PRO A 298 -14.39 -10.89 6.29
N ALA A 299 -15.35 -10.02 6.61
CA ALA A 299 -16.16 -10.17 7.82
C ALA A 299 -16.94 -11.49 7.75
N PRO A 300 -16.99 -12.29 8.83
CA PRO A 300 -17.81 -13.50 8.83
C PRO A 300 -19.30 -13.12 8.86
N GLU A 301 -20.04 -13.51 7.83
CA GLU A 301 -21.51 -13.41 7.79
C GLU A 301 -22.12 -14.52 8.65
N THR A 302 -22.87 -14.14 9.68
CA THR A 302 -23.78 -15.04 10.42
C THR A 302 -25.09 -15.23 9.65
N PRO A 303 -25.79 -16.38 9.80
CA PRO A 303 -26.99 -16.69 9.03
C PRO A 303 -28.15 -15.74 9.33
N LYS A 304 -28.91 -15.39 8.28
CA LYS A 304 -30.14 -14.59 8.36
C LYS A 304 -31.24 -15.38 9.08
N GLU A 305 -31.51 -15.02 10.33
CA GLU A 305 -32.81 -15.26 10.98
C GLU A 305 -33.46 -13.92 11.37
N ALA A 306 -34.80 -13.96 11.42
CA ALA A 306 -35.71 -12.83 11.40
C ALA A 306 -35.44 -11.75 12.47
N ILE A 307 -35.62 -10.50 12.03
CA ILE A 307 -35.49 -9.25 12.79
C ILE A 307 -36.30 -9.27 14.10
N PRO A 308 -35.65 -9.16 15.27
CA PRO A 308 -36.24 -8.51 16.42
C PRO A 308 -35.78 -7.05 16.39
N THR A 309 -36.74 -6.12 16.37
CA THR A 309 -36.50 -4.69 16.52
C THR A 309 -35.86 -4.40 17.87
N ASP A 310 -34.53 -4.36 17.91
CA ASP A 310 -33.76 -3.86 19.05
C ASP A 310 -33.29 -2.44 18.71
N HIS A 311 -34.00 -1.44 19.24
CA HIS A 311 -33.58 -0.05 19.19
C HIS A 311 -32.31 0.12 20.02
N ARG A 312 -31.14 -0.14 19.42
CA ARG A 312 -29.88 0.40 19.94
C ARG A 312 -29.81 1.89 19.57
N PRO A 313 -29.65 2.79 20.55
CA PRO A 313 -29.43 4.21 20.26
C PRO A 313 -28.09 4.38 19.54
N LEU A 314 -28.04 5.35 18.61
CA LEU A 314 -26.85 5.85 17.91
C LEU A 314 -25.60 5.80 18.82
N GLU A 315 -24.62 4.97 18.46
CA GLU A 315 -23.36 4.85 19.20
C GLU A 315 -22.64 6.20 19.23
N LYS A 316 -22.19 6.62 20.43
CA LYS A 316 -21.47 7.88 20.64
C LYS A 316 -20.15 7.85 19.87
N ASP A 317 -19.91 8.84 19.00
CA ASP A 317 -18.61 9.20 18.40
C ASP A 317 -17.62 9.72 19.47
N GLY A 318 -17.35 8.91 20.51
CA GLY A 318 -16.40 9.24 21.55
C GLY A 318 -15.05 8.60 21.25
N ALA A 319 -13.99 9.40 21.11
CA ALA A 319 -12.64 8.87 21.28
C ALA A 319 -12.50 8.31 22.71
N VAL A 320 -11.64 7.32 22.93
CA VAL A 320 -11.43 6.74 24.27
C VAL A 320 -9.94 6.60 24.57
N THR A 321 -9.48 7.29 25.61
CA THR A 321 -8.13 7.12 26.14
C THR A 321 -8.05 5.78 26.85
N THR A 322 -7.21 4.91 26.32
CA THR A 322 -7.07 3.55 26.85
C THR A 322 -5.90 3.40 27.81
N HIS A 323 -4.90 4.29 27.72
CA HIS A 323 -3.65 4.17 28.46
C HIS A 323 -2.78 5.43 28.37
N LEU A 324 -1.98 5.70 29.40
CA LEU A 324 -0.96 6.75 29.43
C LEU A 324 0.33 6.16 30.02
N GLN A 325 1.44 6.32 29.30
CA GLN A 325 2.79 5.95 29.73
C GLN A 325 3.62 7.22 29.86
N VAL A 326 4.29 7.40 31.00
CA VAL A 326 5.20 8.53 31.24
C VAL A 326 6.59 7.99 31.48
N TYR A 327 7.57 8.45 30.70
CA TYR A 327 8.96 8.00 30.80
C TYR A 327 9.63 8.73 31.96
N THR A 328 10.32 7.98 32.83
CA THR A 328 10.98 8.55 34.01
C THR A 328 12.22 9.37 33.65
N GLU A 329 12.88 9.02 32.54
CA GLU A 329 14.04 9.73 32.02
C GLU A 329 13.61 10.68 30.90
N GLY A 330 13.90 11.98 31.06
CA GLY A 330 13.56 13.03 30.10
C GLY A 330 12.08 13.45 30.09
N HIS A 331 11.19 12.73 30.79
CA HIS A 331 9.77 13.07 31.00
C HIS A 331 8.85 13.07 29.77
N GLY A 332 9.24 12.42 28.67
CA GLY A 332 8.33 12.20 27.53
C GLY A 332 7.16 11.27 27.88
N SER A 333 6.11 11.25 27.05
CA SER A 333 4.92 10.43 27.33
C SER A 333 4.24 9.90 26.07
N VAL A 334 3.50 8.80 26.21
CA VAL A 334 2.66 8.21 25.16
C VAL A 334 1.25 7.97 25.72
N GLN A 335 0.28 8.67 25.16
CA GLN A 335 -1.14 8.47 25.42
C GLN A 335 -1.78 7.70 24.25
N TYR A 336 -2.40 6.56 24.53
CA TYR A 336 -3.09 5.77 23.52
C TYR A 336 -4.58 6.10 23.46
N VAL A 337 -5.06 6.54 22.31
CA VAL A 337 -6.46 6.92 22.08
C VAL A 337 -7.08 6.06 20.98
N GLU A 338 -8.14 5.34 21.32
CA GLU A 338 -8.96 4.62 20.35
C GLU A 338 -9.91 5.60 19.65
N HIS A 339 -9.73 5.82 18.34
CA HIS A 339 -10.58 6.71 17.55
C HIS A 339 -10.46 6.46 16.04
N ILE A 340 -11.57 6.62 15.30
CA ILE A 340 -11.61 6.55 13.84
C ILE A 340 -11.64 7.97 13.27
N ILE A 341 -10.59 8.35 12.55
CA ILE A 341 -10.46 9.68 11.93
C ILE A 341 -11.18 9.70 10.57
N LYS A 342 -12.25 10.48 10.44
CA LYS A 342 -13.11 10.49 9.23
C LYS A 342 -13.06 11.77 8.39
N ASP A 343 -12.79 12.92 8.99
CA ASP A 343 -12.90 14.24 8.33
C ASP A 343 -11.77 15.20 8.69
N GLY A 344 -10.95 14.85 9.68
CA GLY A 344 -9.89 15.69 10.22
C GLY A 344 -10.29 16.43 11.50
N ASP A 345 -11.52 16.29 11.99
CA ASP A 345 -11.88 16.79 13.32
C ASP A 345 -11.16 15.96 14.40
N LEU A 346 -10.38 16.65 15.23
CA LEU A 346 -9.63 16.09 16.33
C LEU A 346 -10.14 16.57 17.68
N GLN A 347 -11.22 17.35 17.75
CA GLN A 347 -11.79 17.75 19.03
C GLN A 347 -12.01 16.56 19.99
N PRO A 348 -12.54 15.40 19.56
CA PRO A 348 -12.68 14.24 20.45
C PRO A 348 -11.36 13.74 21.04
N VAL A 349 -10.27 13.83 20.27
CA VAL A 349 -8.92 13.41 20.67
C VAL A 349 -8.25 14.49 21.54
N ILE A 350 -8.28 15.74 21.11
CA ILE A 350 -7.68 16.89 21.81
C ILE A 350 -8.30 17.06 23.20
N ASN A 351 -9.63 16.88 23.32
CA ASN A 351 -10.34 16.96 24.60
C ASN A 351 -9.92 15.90 25.62
N GLN A 352 -9.18 14.89 25.19
CA GLN A 352 -8.70 13.81 26.03
C GLN A 352 -7.23 13.91 26.38
N VAL A 353 -6.48 14.83 25.78
CA VAL A 353 -5.07 15.03 26.09
C VAL A 353 -4.90 15.27 27.59
N LEU A 354 -3.95 14.55 28.19
CA LEU A 354 -3.64 14.61 29.61
C LEU A 354 -2.28 15.27 29.83
N ASP A 355 -2.15 16.06 30.89
CA ASP A 355 -0.89 16.68 31.28
C ASP A 355 -0.07 15.69 32.14
N SER A 356 0.90 15.02 31.49
CA SER A 356 1.79 14.06 32.16
C SER A 356 2.80 14.70 33.12
N SER A 357 3.00 16.03 33.09
CA SER A 357 3.99 16.70 33.92
C SER A 357 3.53 16.93 35.37
N GLN A 358 2.21 16.89 35.62
CA GLN A 358 1.59 17.20 36.92
C GLN A 358 1.12 15.96 37.69
N ILE A 359 1.56 14.76 37.29
CA ILE A 359 1.17 13.54 37.99
C ILE A 359 1.82 13.53 39.38
N GLN A 360 0.99 13.62 40.43
CA GLN A 360 1.46 13.52 41.81
C GLN A 360 2.00 12.12 42.08
N GLN A 361 3.21 12.01 42.64
CA GLN A 361 3.91 10.73 42.94
C GLN A 361 3.06 9.73 43.76
N ALA A 362 2.03 10.19 44.47
CA ALA A 362 1.12 9.35 45.27
C ALA A 362 0.10 8.54 44.44
N ASN A 363 -0.16 8.90 43.17
CA ASN A 363 -1.16 8.26 42.30
C ASN A 363 -0.53 7.47 41.12
N VAL A 364 0.75 7.15 41.23
CA VAL A 364 1.51 6.43 40.21
C VAL A 364 1.74 5.00 40.66
N THR A 365 1.39 4.04 39.80
CA THR A 365 1.89 2.68 39.98
C THR A 365 3.22 2.60 39.24
N SER A 366 4.34 2.56 39.96
CA SER A 366 5.65 2.32 39.34
C SER A 366 5.63 0.91 38.74
N THR A 367 5.54 0.85 37.41
CA THR A 367 5.54 -0.42 36.68
C THR A 367 6.99 -0.83 36.38
N SER A 368 7.88 0.08 35.98
CA SER A 368 9.31 -0.20 35.81
C SER A 368 10.22 0.91 36.36
N LYS A 369 11.55 0.72 36.30
CA LYS A 369 12.54 1.80 36.55
C LYS A 369 12.53 2.92 35.49
N LEU A 370 11.82 2.73 34.37
CA LEU A 370 11.90 3.57 33.17
C LEU A 370 10.57 4.23 32.78
N VAL A 371 9.43 3.68 33.22
CA VAL A 371 8.09 4.17 32.88
C VAL A 371 7.17 4.09 34.10
N GLU A 372 6.34 5.11 34.22
CA GLU A 372 5.30 5.30 35.20
C GLU A 372 3.92 5.32 34.53
N GLU A 373 2.94 4.69 35.16
CA GLU A 373 1.55 4.69 34.71
C GLU A 373 0.63 5.21 35.82
N PRO A 374 -0.28 6.16 35.53
CA PRO A 374 -1.25 6.61 36.52
C PRO A 374 -2.22 5.48 36.86
N SER A 375 -2.54 5.32 38.15
CA SER A 375 -3.52 4.31 38.60
C SER A 375 -4.95 4.64 38.16
N ASP A 376 -5.24 5.92 37.93
CA ASP A 376 -6.52 6.42 37.46
C ASP A 376 -6.30 7.56 36.46
N LEU A 377 -6.71 7.36 35.20
CA LEU A 377 -6.61 8.36 34.13
C LEU A 377 -7.52 9.57 34.38
N THR A 378 -8.61 9.41 35.13
CA THR A 378 -9.56 10.51 35.42
C THR A 378 -9.01 11.50 36.45
N ALA A 379 -8.01 11.07 37.23
CA ALA A 379 -7.32 11.91 38.20
C ALA A 379 -6.17 12.74 37.58
N VAL A 380 -5.78 12.46 36.34
CA VAL A 380 -4.73 13.21 35.64
C VAL A 380 -5.32 14.52 35.11
N PRO A 381 -4.73 15.69 35.43
CA PRO A 381 -5.24 16.96 34.96
C PRO A 381 -5.15 17.09 33.44
N LYS A 382 -6.05 17.89 32.87
CA LYS A 382 -5.95 18.30 31.46
C LYS A 382 -4.94 19.44 31.33
N PRO A 383 -4.17 19.51 30.24
CA PRO A 383 -3.29 20.64 30.00
C PRO A 383 -4.12 21.92 29.81
N ALA A 384 -3.60 23.03 30.31
CA ALA A 384 -4.26 24.33 30.20
C ALA A 384 -4.37 24.81 28.75
N ASP A 385 -3.41 24.45 27.91
CA ASP A 385 -3.33 24.88 26.52
C ASP A 385 -2.62 23.83 25.65
N VAL A 386 -3.32 23.25 24.67
CA VAL A 386 -2.77 22.27 23.74
C VAL A 386 -2.36 22.98 22.45
N ASN A 387 -1.10 22.81 22.06
CA ASN A 387 -0.61 23.19 20.75
C ASN A 387 0.02 21.96 20.08
N ALA A 388 -0.74 21.35 19.19
CA ALA A 388 -0.43 20.06 18.61
C ALA A 388 0.20 20.21 17.23
N MET A 389 1.10 19.27 16.93
CA MET A 389 1.50 18.94 15.57
C MET A 389 0.96 17.55 15.22
N VAL A 390 0.24 17.43 14.11
CA VAL A 390 -0.23 16.14 13.61
C VAL A 390 0.83 15.55 12.70
N MET A 391 1.18 14.29 12.92
CA MET A 391 2.18 13.60 12.11
C MET A 391 1.73 12.20 11.76
N SER A 392 2.32 11.64 10.72
CA SER A 392 2.11 10.23 10.42
C SER A 392 3.23 9.61 9.60
N LEU A 393 3.42 8.31 9.79
CA LEU A 393 4.30 7.47 8.99
C LEU A 393 3.47 6.34 8.36
N HIS A 394 3.37 6.32 7.02
CA HIS A 394 2.54 5.38 6.25
C HIS A 394 1.03 5.59 6.38
N SER A 395 0.57 6.84 6.39
CA SER A 395 -0.86 7.12 6.27
C SER A 395 -1.41 6.61 4.93
N CYS A 396 -2.44 5.78 5.02
CA CYS A 396 -3.06 5.11 3.89
C CYS A 396 -4.27 5.89 3.36
N GLY A 397 -4.43 6.00 2.04
CA GLY A 397 -5.60 6.62 1.43
C GLY A 397 -5.88 8.03 1.96
N ASN A 398 -7.16 8.31 2.25
CA ASN A 398 -7.62 9.62 2.70
C ASN A 398 -7.12 10.02 4.09
N LEU A 399 -6.43 9.15 4.84
CA LEU A 399 -5.90 9.52 6.15
C LEU A 399 -4.91 10.69 6.05
N VAL A 400 -4.14 10.77 4.96
CA VAL A 400 -3.31 11.96 4.68
C VAL A 400 -4.19 13.20 4.51
N HIS A 401 -5.29 13.11 3.77
CA HIS A 401 -6.20 14.23 3.54
C HIS A 401 -6.84 14.71 4.84
N HIS A 402 -7.27 13.77 5.70
CA HIS A 402 -7.82 14.10 7.02
C HIS A 402 -6.78 14.75 7.92
N GLY A 403 -5.53 14.28 7.90
CA GLY A 403 -4.44 14.91 8.64
C GLY A 403 -4.13 16.32 8.16
N LEU A 404 -4.09 16.57 6.85
CA LEU A 404 -3.92 17.92 6.32
C LEU A 404 -5.11 18.84 6.69
N ARG A 405 -6.35 18.35 6.57
CA ARG A 405 -7.56 19.08 6.98
C ARG A 405 -7.58 19.42 8.47
N SER A 406 -7.00 18.56 9.31
CA SER A 406 -6.94 18.79 10.76
C SER A 406 -6.22 20.10 11.14
N LEU A 407 -5.29 20.58 10.31
CA LEU A 407 -4.60 21.86 10.48
C LEU A 407 -5.56 23.06 10.51
N LEU A 408 -6.61 23.00 9.68
CA LEU A 408 -7.58 24.09 9.55
C LEU A 408 -8.72 23.93 10.55
N ILE A 409 -9.27 22.71 10.64
CA ILE A 409 -10.48 22.42 11.42
C ILE A 409 -10.22 22.57 12.92
N ASN A 410 -9.01 22.29 13.39
CA ASN A 410 -8.70 22.29 14.82
C ASN A 410 -7.86 23.52 15.21
N PRO A 411 -8.37 24.40 16.10
CA PRO A 411 -7.60 25.54 16.60
C PRO A 411 -6.33 25.13 17.34
N ALA A 412 -6.34 23.97 18.00
CA ALA A 412 -5.20 23.44 18.74
C ALA A 412 -4.09 22.88 17.84
N VAL A 413 -4.31 22.69 16.53
CA VAL A 413 -3.30 22.15 15.61
C VAL A 413 -2.62 23.29 14.88
N SER A 414 -1.31 23.41 15.04
CA SER A 414 -0.49 24.48 14.41
C SER A 414 0.45 23.98 13.32
N ALA A 415 0.68 22.67 13.24
CA ALA A 415 1.55 22.09 12.21
C ALA A 415 1.10 20.67 11.83
N VAL A 416 1.44 20.26 10.61
CA VAL A 416 1.27 18.88 10.13
C VAL A 416 2.54 18.39 9.44
N ALA A 417 2.89 17.11 9.60
CA ALA A 417 3.93 16.43 8.81
C ALA A 417 3.49 15.00 8.44
N MET A 418 3.06 14.82 7.20
CA MET A 418 2.33 13.63 6.77
C MET A 418 3.12 12.85 5.72
N VAL A 419 3.40 11.57 5.98
CA VAL A 419 3.97 10.65 4.99
C VAL A 419 2.90 9.66 4.52
N GLY A 420 2.53 9.74 3.24
CA GLY A 420 1.56 8.83 2.62
C GLY A 420 2.20 7.60 1.97
N CYS A 421 1.48 6.47 1.89
CA CYS A 421 2.03 5.24 1.29
C CYS A 421 1.09 4.44 0.36
N CYS A 422 -0.23 4.38 0.64
CA CYS A 422 -1.17 3.51 -0.09
C CYS A 422 -2.18 4.33 -0.89
N TYR A 423 -1.78 4.82 -2.07
CA TYR A 423 -2.63 5.65 -2.93
C TYR A 423 -3.84 4.90 -3.49
N ASN A 424 -3.78 3.58 -3.62
CA ASN A 424 -4.91 2.72 -4.02
C ASN A 424 -6.10 2.75 -3.05
N LEU A 425 -5.92 3.29 -1.84
CA LEU A 425 -6.97 3.49 -0.84
C LEU A 425 -7.53 4.91 -0.83
N LEU A 426 -7.01 5.81 -1.69
CA LEU A 426 -7.66 7.10 -1.92
C LEU A 426 -9.01 6.88 -2.59
N THR A 427 -9.96 7.75 -2.29
CA THR A 427 -11.24 7.88 -3.00
C THR A 427 -11.19 9.03 -4.00
N GLU A 428 -12.09 9.06 -4.97
CA GLU A 428 -12.21 10.20 -5.91
C GLU A 428 -13.24 11.20 -5.40
N ARG A 429 -12.85 12.49 -5.35
CA ARG A 429 -13.73 13.64 -5.08
C ARG A 429 -14.58 13.98 -6.29
N LEU A 430 -14.00 13.88 -7.47
CA LEU A 430 -14.67 14.18 -8.72
C LEU A 430 -15.27 12.91 -9.31
N GLY A 431 -16.40 13.05 -9.98
CA GLY A 431 -17.00 11.99 -10.77
C GLY A 431 -17.96 12.56 -11.82
N PRO A 432 -18.40 11.75 -12.78
CA PRO A 432 -17.72 10.54 -13.25
C PRO A 432 -16.37 10.87 -13.93
N PRO A 433 -15.52 9.88 -14.27
CA PRO A 433 -14.36 10.08 -15.14
C PRO A 433 -14.72 10.85 -16.40
N THR A 434 -13.99 11.93 -16.70
CA THR A 434 -14.09 12.66 -17.97
C THR A 434 -13.55 11.85 -19.15
N TYR A 435 -12.80 10.78 -18.89
CA TYR A 435 -12.13 10.00 -19.92
C TYR A 435 -12.73 8.60 -20.07
N LYS A 436 -13.26 8.33 -21.27
CA LYS A 436 -13.21 6.99 -21.84
C LYS A 436 -11.75 6.77 -22.25
N LEU A 437 -10.98 6.00 -21.48
CA LEU A 437 -9.72 5.46 -22.01
C LEU A 437 -10.04 4.82 -23.38
N PRO A 438 -9.18 4.97 -24.40
CA PRO A 438 -9.39 4.33 -25.69
C PRO A 438 -9.74 2.88 -25.43
N THR A 439 -10.89 2.49 -25.95
CA THR A 439 -11.69 1.30 -25.62
C THR A 439 -10.89 0.00 -25.64
N LEU A 440 -10.15 -0.26 -24.56
CA LEU A 440 -9.55 -1.57 -24.33
C LEU A 440 -10.59 -2.53 -23.71
N ARG A 441 -11.54 -2.03 -22.91
CA ARG A 441 -12.66 -2.83 -22.36
C ARG A 441 -13.68 -1.93 -21.66
N PRO A 442 -14.90 -2.42 -21.40
CA PRO A 442 -15.78 -1.89 -20.37
C PRO A 442 -15.04 -1.80 -19.03
N ASN A 443 -15.29 -0.71 -18.29
CA ASN A 443 -14.71 -0.52 -16.97
C ASN A 443 -15.16 -1.63 -16.03
N HIS A 444 -14.22 -2.20 -15.29
CA HIS A 444 -14.54 -3.16 -14.23
C HIS A 444 -15.50 -2.52 -13.20
N PRO A 445 -16.46 -3.26 -12.59
CA PRO A 445 -17.36 -2.70 -11.59
C PRO A 445 -16.66 -1.95 -10.46
N ARG A 446 -15.51 -2.46 -9.98
CA ARG A 446 -14.64 -1.76 -9.02
C ARG A 446 -14.03 -0.46 -9.57
N LEU A 447 -13.65 -0.41 -10.85
CA LEU A 447 -13.19 0.83 -11.49
C LEU A 447 -14.33 1.85 -11.51
N VAL A 448 -15.55 1.43 -11.88
CA VAL A 448 -16.74 2.29 -11.87
C VAL A 448 -17.00 2.81 -10.45
N SER A 449 -17.19 1.91 -9.47
CA SER A 449 -17.54 2.29 -8.10
C SER A 449 -16.52 3.21 -7.44
N THR A 450 -15.22 2.97 -7.66
CA THR A 450 -14.16 3.82 -7.11
C THR A 450 -14.07 5.18 -7.80
N SER A 451 -14.46 5.25 -9.08
CA SER A 451 -14.46 6.48 -9.88
C SER A 451 -15.72 7.33 -9.73
N THR A 452 -16.81 6.75 -9.23
CA THR A 452 -18.08 7.42 -8.96
C THR A 452 -18.31 7.57 -7.45
N ALA A 453 -17.24 7.65 -6.67
CA ALA A 453 -17.34 7.75 -5.21
C ALA A 453 -17.86 9.13 -4.75
N PHE A 454 -17.53 10.21 -5.48
CA PHE A 454 -17.91 11.59 -5.16
C PHE A 454 -17.61 11.97 -3.70
N ASP A 455 -16.47 11.49 -3.18
CA ASP A 455 -16.11 11.68 -1.78
C ASP A 455 -15.52 13.09 -1.58
N PRO A 456 -16.16 13.98 -0.80
CA PRO A 456 -15.64 15.34 -0.58
C PRO A 456 -14.25 15.38 0.07
N HIS A 457 -13.81 14.28 0.69
CA HIS A 457 -12.46 14.10 1.25
C HIS A 457 -11.49 13.36 0.32
N GLY A 458 -11.93 12.97 -0.88
CA GLY A 458 -11.13 12.27 -1.88
C GLY A 458 -10.16 13.16 -2.65
N PHE A 459 -9.50 12.58 -3.65
CA PHE A 459 -8.61 13.25 -4.60
C PHE A 459 -9.40 13.86 -5.79
N PRO A 460 -9.04 15.04 -6.31
CA PRO A 460 -8.02 15.97 -5.81
C PRO A 460 -8.52 16.79 -4.61
N MET A 461 -7.60 17.19 -3.74
CA MET A 461 -7.88 18.10 -2.64
C MET A 461 -7.90 19.56 -3.10
N SER A 462 -6.92 19.97 -3.91
CA SER A 462 -6.73 21.36 -4.32
C SER A 462 -7.80 21.83 -5.30
N GLU A 463 -8.20 23.10 -5.19
CA GLU A 463 -9.08 23.73 -6.16
C GLU A 463 -8.38 23.88 -7.52
N HIS A 464 -7.05 24.04 -7.53
CA HIS A 464 -6.26 24.08 -8.75
C HIS A 464 -6.44 22.79 -9.59
N LEU A 465 -6.21 21.60 -9.01
CA LEU A 465 -6.41 20.35 -9.74
C LEU A 465 -7.89 20.03 -9.96
N ALA A 466 -8.78 20.44 -9.06
CA ALA A 466 -10.22 20.23 -9.24
C ALA A 466 -10.80 21.02 -10.42
N ASN A 467 -10.19 22.16 -10.76
CA ASN A 467 -10.64 23.04 -11.84
C ASN A 467 -9.68 23.09 -13.05
N PHE A 468 -8.63 22.28 -13.06
CA PHE A 468 -7.67 22.25 -14.17
C PHE A 468 -8.37 21.89 -15.50
N PRO A 469 -8.18 22.68 -16.57
CA PRO A 469 -8.85 22.45 -17.85
C PRO A 469 -8.32 21.18 -18.53
N LEU A 470 -9.22 20.34 -19.03
CA LEU A 470 -8.85 19.12 -19.73
C LEU A 470 -8.86 19.34 -21.25
N PRO A 471 -7.96 18.70 -22.02
CA PRO A 471 -7.83 18.91 -23.46
C PRO A 471 -8.89 18.16 -24.30
N HIS A 472 -10.11 18.02 -23.76
CA HIS A 472 -11.17 17.19 -24.35
C HIS A 472 -12.30 18.06 -24.90
N GLU A 473 -13.01 17.55 -25.90
CA GLU A 473 -14.15 18.25 -26.47
C GLU A 473 -15.20 18.57 -25.39
N PRO A 474 -15.77 19.79 -25.37
CA PRO A 474 -16.82 20.18 -24.46
C PRO A 474 -18.01 19.19 -24.48
N LEU A 475 -18.47 18.76 -23.31
CA LEU A 475 -19.67 17.93 -23.21
C LEU A 475 -20.93 18.78 -23.48
N PRO A 476 -21.98 18.22 -24.10
CA PRO A 476 -23.27 18.90 -24.19
C PRO A 476 -23.79 19.23 -22.78
N SER A 477 -24.30 20.45 -22.57
CA SER A 477 -24.82 20.84 -21.24
C SER A 477 -25.91 19.86 -20.78
N ALA A 478 -25.78 19.39 -19.53
CA ALA A 478 -26.77 18.52 -18.89
C ALA A 478 -28.12 19.25 -18.66
N ASN A 479 -28.13 20.58 -18.75
CA ASN A 479 -29.25 21.44 -18.36
C ASN A 479 -29.98 22.11 -19.55
N GLY A 480 -29.89 21.53 -20.75
CA GLY A 480 -30.66 21.99 -21.92
C GLY A 480 -29.85 22.84 -22.91
N ALA A 481 -30.44 23.09 -24.08
CA ALA A 481 -29.77 23.55 -25.29
C ALA A 481 -29.29 25.03 -25.29
N ASP A 482 -29.51 25.78 -24.21
CA ASP A 482 -29.27 27.24 -24.15
C ASP A 482 -28.01 27.64 -23.37
N GLU A 483 -27.25 26.71 -22.78
CA GLU A 483 -25.97 27.02 -22.13
C GLU A 483 -24.77 26.71 -23.04
N PRO A 484 -23.76 27.60 -23.09
CA PRO A 484 -22.52 27.33 -23.83
C PRO A 484 -21.84 26.08 -23.26
N PRO A 485 -21.25 25.23 -24.12
CA PRO A 485 -20.70 23.97 -23.69
C PRO A 485 -19.47 24.21 -22.80
N GLU A 486 -19.49 23.67 -21.57
CA GLU A 486 -18.42 23.87 -20.59
C GLU A 486 -17.23 22.96 -20.92
N GLN A 487 -16.01 23.53 -20.90
CA GLN A 487 -14.80 22.73 -21.05
C GLN A 487 -14.69 21.74 -19.89
N PRO A 488 -14.47 20.43 -20.15
CA PRO A 488 -14.29 19.46 -19.08
C PRO A 488 -13.09 19.87 -18.23
N LYS A 489 -13.27 19.84 -16.91
CA LYS A 489 -12.24 20.20 -15.93
C LYS A 489 -12.06 19.14 -14.86
N GLY A 490 -10.94 19.21 -14.16
CA GLY A 490 -10.64 18.43 -12.98
C GLY A 490 -9.87 17.15 -13.25
N ILE A 491 -8.74 16.98 -12.56
CA ILE A 491 -7.89 15.79 -12.69
C ILE A 491 -8.48 14.63 -11.89
N ARG A 492 -8.49 13.44 -12.49
CA ARG A 492 -9.05 12.22 -11.90
C ARG A 492 -8.06 11.08 -12.06
N LEU A 493 -8.01 10.18 -11.07
CA LEU A 493 -7.08 9.03 -11.08
C LEU A 493 -7.85 7.74 -10.84
N ASN A 494 -7.93 6.89 -11.88
CA ASN A 494 -8.58 5.60 -11.72
C ASN A 494 -7.81 4.69 -10.74
N ILE A 495 -8.46 3.62 -10.25
CA ILE A 495 -7.83 2.74 -9.26
C ILE A 495 -6.52 2.09 -9.78
N THR A 496 -6.39 1.85 -11.09
CA THR A 496 -5.15 1.34 -11.69
C THR A 496 -4.03 2.35 -11.52
N ALA A 497 -4.23 3.61 -11.89
CA ALA A 497 -3.23 4.67 -11.74
C ALA A 497 -2.78 4.82 -10.29
N ARG A 498 -3.73 4.80 -9.35
CA ARG A 498 -3.44 4.89 -7.91
C ARG A 498 -2.71 3.65 -7.37
N MET A 499 -2.99 2.47 -7.90
CA MET A 499 -2.27 1.24 -7.57
C MET A 499 -0.87 1.21 -8.18
N MET A 500 -0.68 1.79 -9.36
CA MET A 500 0.62 1.87 -9.99
C MET A 500 1.51 2.95 -9.36
N ALA A 501 0.94 4.04 -8.85
CA ALA A 501 1.66 5.09 -8.13
C ALA A 501 2.39 4.59 -6.88
N VAL A 502 2.06 3.41 -6.37
CA VAL A 502 2.76 2.77 -5.25
C VAL A 502 3.91 1.85 -5.66
N GLN A 503 4.27 1.78 -6.94
CA GLN A 503 5.48 1.07 -7.40
C GLN A 503 6.77 1.86 -7.16
N ALA A 504 7.87 1.14 -6.93
CA ALA A 504 9.19 1.72 -6.67
C ALA A 504 10.24 1.18 -7.66
N PRO A 505 10.10 1.50 -8.96
CA PRO A 505 10.85 0.83 -10.01
C PRO A 505 12.37 1.07 -9.91
N TYR A 506 12.82 2.19 -9.33
CA TYR A 506 14.25 2.46 -9.14
C TYR A 506 14.97 1.44 -8.24
N ASN A 507 14.24 0.72 -7.38
CA ASN A 507 14.78 -0.36 -6.54
C ASN A 507 14.75 -1.74 -7.23
N TRP A 508 14.29 -1.83 -8.48
CA TRP A 508 14.17 -3.10 -9.17
C TRP A 508 15.55 -3.63 -9.56
N GLU A 509 15.99 -4.67 -8.87
CA GLU A 509 17.19 -5.47 -9.14
C GLU A 509 16.84 -6.70 -9.99
N ARG A 510 17.85 -7.39 -10.55
CA ARG A 510 17.64 -8.50 -11.50
C ARG A 510 16.79 -9.63 -10.90
N GLU A 511 17.19 -10.18 -9.76
CA GLU A 511 16.51 -11.35 -9.18
C GLU A 511 15.06 -11.03 -8.76
N GLU A 512 14.84 -9.84 -8.20
CA GLU A 512 13.52 -9.38 -7.77
C GLU A 512 12.61 -9.12 -8.98
N SER A 513 13.16 -8.51 -10.03
CA SER A 513 12.47 -8.25 -11.30
C SER A 513 12.08 -9.54 -12.00
N GLU A 514 12.97 -10.52 -12.08
CA GLU A 514 12.69 -11.83 -12.70
C GLU A 514 11.51 -12.54 -12.02
N LEU A 515 11.52 -12.59 -10.68
CA LEU A 515 10.42 -13.17 -9.93
C LEU A 515 9.13 -12.36 -10.09
N PHE A 516 9.23 -11.03 -10.06
CA PHE A 516 8.09 -10.14 -10.26
C PHE A 516 7.44 -10.37 -11.64
N PHE A 517 8.22 -10.38 -12.71
CA PHE A 517 7.71 -10.63 -14.05
C PHE A 517 7.18 -12.05 -14.22
N ALA A 518 7.83 -13.06 -13.62
CA ALA A 518 7.32 -14.43 -13.62
C ALA A 518 5.93 -14.53 -12.95
N ARG A 519 5.73 -13.87 -11.80
CA ARG A 519 4.42 -13.83 -11.10
C ARG A 519 3.32 -13.26 -12.00
N HIS A 520 3.60 -12.18 -12.73
CA HIS A 520 2.62 -11.53 -13.61
C HIS A 520 2.40 -12.33 -14.89
N PHE A 521 3.47 -12.88 -15.47
CA PHE A 521 3.43 -13.78 -16.62
C PHE A 521 2.56 -15.01 -16.35
N TYR A 522 2.82 -15.72 -15.24
CA TYR A 522 2.04 -16.89 -14.87
C TYR A 522 0.57 -16.55 -14.62
N ARG A 523 0.28 -15.39 -14.01
CA ARG A 523 -1.10 -14.95 -13.79
C ARG A 523 -1.83 -14.66 -15.11
N ALA A 524 -1.17 -13.98 -16.06
CA ALA A 524 -1.73 -13.71 -17.38
C ALA A 524 -1.89 -15.00 -18.22
N LEU A 525 -0.93 -15.93 -18.13
CA LEU A 525 -0.96 -17.20 -18.85
C LEU A 525 -2.04 -18.14 -18.29
N LEU A 526 -2.21 -18.20 -16.96
CA LEU A 526 -3.32 -18.92 -16.35
C LEU A 526 -4.67 -18.33 -16.76
N GLN A 527 -4.78 -17.01 -16.89
CA GLN A 527 -5.99 -16.39 -17.43
C GLN A 527 -6.28 -16.86 -18.87
N ARG A 528 -5.25 -17.05 -19.71
CA ARG A 528 -5.42 -17.61 -21.05
C ARG A 528 -5.92 -19.05 -21.01
N ILE A 529 -5.42 -19.89 -20.11
CA ILE A 529 -5.95 -21.25 -19.90
C ILE A 529 -7.43 -21.19 -19.50
N PHE A 530 -7.78 -20.32 -18.55
CA PHE A 530 -9.17 -20.14 -18.13
C PHE A 530 -10.08 -19.68 -19.26
N LEU A 531 -9.57 -18.84 -20.17
CA LEU A 531 -10.31 -18.40 -21.33
C LEU A 531 -10.60 -19.57 -22.29
N GLU A 532 -9.57 -20.34 -22.66
CA GLU A 532 -9.72 -21.47 -23.58
C GLU A 532 -10.57 -22.61 -22.99
N ARG A 533 -10.53 -22.78 -21.67
CA ARG A 533 -11.36 -23.76 -20.93
C ARG A 533 -12.77 -23.26 -20.63
N GLY A 534 -13.10 -22.01 -20.98
CA GLY A 534 -14.43 -21.44 -20.75
C GLY A 534 -14.75 -21.18 -19.27
N VAL A 535 -13.73 -20.96 -18.43
CA VAL A 535 -13.89 -20.47 -17.05
C VAL A 535 -14.15 -18.96 -17.05
N VAL A 536 -13.59 -18.23 -18.03
CA VAL A 536 -13.80 -16.80 -18.24
C VAL A 536 -14.14 -16.50 -19.70
N SER A 537 -14.79 -15.37 -19.95
CA SER A 537 -15.12 -14.90 -21.31
C SER A 537 -14.02 -14.01 -21.89
N LYS A 538 -13.97 -13.89 -23.24
CA LYS A 538 -13.15 -12.87 -23.91
C LYS A 538 -13.60 -11.47 -23.46
N PRO A 539 -12.68 -10.49 -23.31
CA PRO A 539 -13.06 -9.10 -23.12
C PRO A 539 -13.94 -8.62 -24.30
N VAL A 540 -15.12 -8.08 -24.02
CA VAL A 540 -16.04 -7.55 -25.04
C VAL A 540 -15.60 -6.13 -25.42
N LEU A 541 -15.47 -5.81 -26.72
CA LEU A 541 -15.26 -4.44 -27.19
C LEU A 541 -16.62 -3.70 -27.21
N GLN A 542 -16.63 -2.41 -26.85
CA GLN A 542 -17.85 -1.60 -26.75
C GLN A 542 -18.69 -1.54 -28.04
N SER A 543 -18.12 -1.88 -29.21
CA SER A 543 -18.82 -1.91 -30.51
C SER A 543 -19.64 -3.17 -30.78
N ASP A 544 -19.44 -4.26 -30.02
CA ASP A 544 -20.11 -5.54 -30.29
C ASP A 544 -21.45 -5.70 -29.55
N ALA A 545 -21.93 -4.63 -28.91
CA ALA A 545 -23.18 -4.60 -28.18
C ALA A 545 -24.42 -4.48 -29.10
N VAL A 546 -24.47 -5.24 -30.20
CA VAL A 546 -25.67 -5.85 -30.80
C VAL A 546 -25.29 -6.48 -32.14
N SER A 547 -25.28 -7.82 -32.19
CA SER A 547 -25.53 -8.51 -33.46
C SER A 547 -26.68 -9.49 -33.24
N ALA A 548 -27.75 -9.30 -34.03
CA ALA A 548 -28.96 -10.13 -34.02
C ALA A 548 -28.72 -11.58 -34.52
N ALA A 549 -27.46 -11.99 -34.66
CA ALA A 549 -27.03 -13.30 -35.14
C ALA A 549 -26.13 -14.03 -34.12
N GLY A 550 -26.59 -14.14 -32.86
CA GLY A 550 -26.49 -15.35 -32.03
C GLY A 550 -25.13 -16.01 -31.72
N HIS A 551 -23.97 -15.46 -32.09
CA HIS A 551 -22.66 -16.05 -31.81
C HIS A 551 -21.79 -15.07 -31.01
N SER A 552 -22.15 -14.86 -29.74
CA SER A 552 -21.26 -14.23 -28.76
C SER A 552 -20.80 -15.27 -27.75
N SER A 553 -19.51 -15.20 -27.40
CA SER A 553 -18.82 -16.01 -26.39
C SER A 553 -19.58 -16.00 -25.05
N ARG A 554 -20.39 -17.03 -24.81
CA ARG A 554 -21.18 -17.20 -23.58
C ARG A 554 -20.57 -18.32 -22.74
N VAL A 555 -20.13 -17.99 -21.54
CA VAL A 555 -19.88 -19.00 -20.51
C VAL A 555 -21.25 -19.48 -20.01
N ASN A 556 -21.58 -20.74 -20.30
CA ASN A 556 -22.86 -21.35 -19.88
C ASN A 556 -22.77 -21.85 -18.43
N TRP A 557 -22.80 -20.92 -17.47
CA TRP A 557 -23.07 -21.23 -16.06
C TRP A 557 -23.97 -20.13 -15.49
N THR A 558 -24.72 -20.45 -14.45
CA THR A 558 -25.65 -19.53 -13.78
C THR A 558 -25.61 -19.85 -12.29
N PRO A 559 -25.23 -18.90 -11.41
CA PRO A 559 -25.30 -19.05 -9.97
C PRO A 559 -26.70 -19.42 -9.47
N PRO A 560 -26.81 -19.95 -8.24
CA PRO A 560 -28.08 -20.30 -7.61
C PRO A 560 -29.10 -19.15 -7.50
N ASP A 561 -28.64 -17.88 -7.59
CA ASP A 561 -29.43 -16.64 -7.60
C ASP A 561 -29.61 -16.00 -9.00
N GLY A 562 -29.21 -16.70 -10.08
CA GLY A 562 -29.62 -16.38 -11.45
C GLY A 562 -28.74 -15.42 -12.27
N ARG A 563 -27.44 -15.26 -11.99
CA ARG A 563 -26.54 -14.33 -12.73
C ARG A 563 -25.21 -14.94 -13.22
N GLY A 564 -25.17 -15.47 -14.44
CA GLY A 564 -24.03 -16.24 -15.00
C GLY A 564 -22.62 -15.66 -14.84
N PRO A 565 -21.55 -16.48 -14.92
CA PRO A 565 -20.20 -15.99 -14.73
C PRO A 565 -19.81 -15.13 -15.92
N GLY A 566 -19.10 -14.05 -15.60
CA GLY A 566 -18.71 -13.07 -16.60
C GLY A 566 -19.83 -12.11 -16.98
N LEU A 567 -20.96 -12.08 -16.25
CA LEU A 567 -21.95 -11.00 -16.32
C LEU A 567 -22.55 -10.72 -14.93
N SER A 568 -22.23 -9.54 -14.37
CA SER A 568 -23.07 -8.88 -13.35
C SER A 568 -24.47 -8.61 -13.92
N SER A 569 -25.43 -8.19 -13.08
CA SER A 569 -26.82 -7.86 -13.47
C SER A 569 -26.98 -6.91 -14.66
N ASP A 570 -25.91 -6.24 -15.06
CA ASP A 570 -25.83 -5.26 -16.15
C ASP A 570 -25.06 -5.76 -17.39
N GLY A 571 -24.56 -6.99 -17.39
CA GLY A 571 -23.79 -7.55 -18.50
C GLY A 571 -22.27 -7.27 -18.46
N THR A 572 -21.68 -7.07 -17.27
CA THR A 572 -20.22 -6.84 -17.13
C THR A 572 -19.43 -8.04 -16.58
N SER A 573 -18.22 -8.30 -17.10
CA SER A 573 -17.39 -9.45 -16.73
C SER A 573 -16.86 -9.43 -15.29
N THR A 574 -17.24 -10.41 -14.47
CA THR A 574 -16.65 -10.65 -13.15
C THR A 574 -15.22 -11.22 -13.30
N PRO A 575 -14.17 -10.57 -12.78
CA PRO A 575 -12.81 -11.09 -12.86
C PRO A 575 -12.59 -12.21 -11.85
N LEU A 576 -11.86 -13.23 -12.28
CA LEU A 576 -11.45 -14.33 -11.42
C LEU A 576 -10.34 -13.87 -10.46
N THR A 577 -10.61 -13.91 -9.15
CA THR A 577 -9.66 -13.49 -8.10
C THR A 577 -9.04 -14.70 -7.40
N ILE A 578 -7.72 -14.87 -7.53
CA ILE A 578 -6.97 -15.96 -6.87
C ILE A 578 -6.42 -15.52 -5.49
N GLY A 579 -6.18 -14.22 -5.30
CA GLY A 579 -5.46 -13.68 -4.15
C GLY A 579 -3.98 -14.10 -4.12
N THR A 580 -3.32 -13.93 -2.96
CA THR A 580 -1.89 -14.25 -2.79
C THR A 580 -1.62 -15.76 -2.75
N LEU A 581 -0.53 -16.19 -3.37
CA LEU A 581 0.05 -17.54 -3.26
C LEU A 581 1.45 -17.48 -2.64
N ARG A 582 1.91 -18.59 -2.07
CA ARG A 582 3.22 -18.68 -1.39
C ARG A 582 4.37 -18.56 -2.40
N LYS A 583 5.48 -17.91 -2.03
CA LYS A 583 6.60 -17.61 -2.93
C LYS A 583 7.13 -18.83 -3.70
N PHE A 584 7.21 -19.99 -3.07
CA PHE A 584 7.72 -21.22 -3.72
C PHE A 584 6.87 -21.71 -4.89
N VAL A 585 5.59 -21.32 -5.01
CA VAL A 585 4.75 -21.81 -6.12
C VAL A 585 5.14 -21.18 -7.46
N TYR A 586 5.91 -20.09 -7.43
CA TYR A 586 6.35 -19.36 -8.62
C TYR A 586 7.67 -19.87 -9.19
N LYS A 587 8.18 -21.02 -8.70
CA LYS A 587 9.41 -21.63 -9.23
C LYS A 587 9.27 -22.08 -10.69
N ASP A 588 8.09 -22.56 -11.08
CA ASP A 588 7.76 -23.06 -12.42
C ASP A 588 6.25 -22.89 -12.66
N PHE A 589 5.85 -22.77 -13.92
CA PHE A 589 4.45 -22.48 -14.26
C PHE A 589 3.51 -23.61 -13.83
N ARG A 590 3.94 -24.87 -13.96
CA ARG A 590 3.16 -26.04 -13.55
C ARG A 590 2.77 -25.99 -12.07
N THR A 591 3.73 -25.75 -11.19
CA THR A 591 3.51 -25.64 -9.75
C THR A 591 2.55 -24.49 -9.43
N TYR A 592 2.70 -23.36 -10.12
CA TYR A 592 1.81 -22.22 -9.98
C TYR A 592 0.37 -22.57 -10.36
N VAL A 593 0.16 -23.19 -11.52
CA VAL A 593 -1.18 -23.58 -12.01
C VAL A 593 -1.85 -24.55 -11.04
N ARG A 594 -1.15 -25.61 -10.62
CA ARG A 594 -1.70 -26.60 -9.69
C ARG A 594 -2.09 -25.97 -8.34
N ALA A 595 -1.26 -25.07 -7.80
CA ALA A 595 -1.56 -24.36 -6.57
C ALA A 595 -2.74 -23.38 -6.73
N ALA A 596 -2.79 -22.62 -7.83
CA ALA A 596 -3.85 -21.67 -8.11
C ALA A 596 -5.20 -22.37 -8.31
N VAL A 597 -5.25 -23.40 -9.14
CA VAL A 597 -6.47 -24.20 -9.39
C VAL A 597 -6.92 -24.87 -8.11
N GLY A 598 -6.02 -25.53 -7.36
CA GLY A 598 -6.38 -26.17 -6.09
C GLY A 598 -6.98 -25.19 -5.08
N LYS A 599 -6.48 -23.95 -5.04
CA LYS A 599 -7.02 -22.88 -4.20
C LYS A 599 -8.43 -22.43 -4.66
N LEU A 600 -8.65 -22.32 -5.97
CA LEU A 600 -9.93 -21.91 -6.56
C LEU A 600 -11.01 -22.98 -6.48
N THR A 601 -10.65 -24.26 -6.54
CA THR A 601 -11.59 -25.40 -6.48
C THR A 601 -11.93 -25.82 -5.05
N THR A 602 -11.31 -25.21 -4.04
CA THR A 602 -11.66 -25.40 -2.63
C THR A 602 -12.72 -24.37 -2.23
N PRO A 603 -13.72 -24.73 -1.39
CA PRO A 603 -14.68 -23.76 -0.86
C PRO A 603 -13.97 -22.52 -0.31
N ASN A 604 -14.35 -21.35 -0.82
CA ASN A 604 -13.69 -20.10 -0.51
C ASN A 604 -14.67 -18.92 -0.55
N THR A 605 -14.28 -17.82 0.06
CA THR A 605 -15.09 -16.59 0.15
C THR A 605 -14.51 -15.43 -0.67
N PHE A 606 -13.36 -15.62 -1.31
CA PHE A 606 -12.65 -14.56 -2.04
C PHE A 606 -12.91 -14.58 -3.56
N CYS A 607 -13.45 -15.68 -4.10
CA CYS A 607 -13.80 -15.83 -5.49
C CYS A 607 -15.31 -16.04 -5.62
N GLU A 608 -15.97 -15.22 -6.44
CA GLU A 608 -17.42 -15.29 -6.67
C GLU A 608 -17.84 -16.47 -7.55
N VAL A 609 -16.90 -17.06 -8.30
CA VAL A 609 -17.16 -18.18 -9.22
C VAL A 609 -17.19 -19.49 -8.43
N ASP A 610 -18.20 -20.33 -8.68
CA ASP A 610 -18.37 -21.61 -7.98
C ASP A 610 -17.14 -22.52 -8.14
N PRO A 611 -16.52 -22.96 -7.03
CA PRO A 611 -15.40 -23.90 -7.04
C PRO A 611 -15.67 -25.19 -7.85
N ASN A 612 -16.91 -25.69 -7.86
CA ASN A 612 -17.29 -26.90 -8.61
C ASN A 612 -17.30 -26.64 -10.12
N PHE A 613 -17.79 -25.48 -10.54
CA PHE A 613 -17.75 -25.08 -11.94
C PHE A 613 -16.31 -24.95 -12.46
N ILE A 614 -15.43 -24.31 -11.68
CA ILE A 614 -14.01 -24.23 -12.02
C ILE A 614 -13.41 -25.63 -12.08
N LYS A 615 -13.74 -26.49 -11.12
CA LYS A 615 -13.25 -27.88 -11.08
C LYS A 615 -13.67 -28.66 -12.33
N GLU A 616 -14.92 -28.55 -12.75
CA GLU A 616 -15.43 -29.20 -13.98
C GLU A 616 -14.70 -28.70 -15.22
N LYS A 617 -14.55 -27.38 -15.38
CA LYS A 617 -13.86 -26.79 -16.55
C LYS A 617 -12.37 -27.08 -16.59
N MET A 618 -11.75 -27.27 -15.43
CA MET A 618 -10.32 -27.54 -15.31
C MET A 618 -10.01 -29.05 -15.24
N ASP A 619 -11.04 -29.90 -15.27
CA ASP A 619 -10.87 -31.35 -15.30
C ASP A 619 -10.11 -31.79 -16.56
N GLY A 620 -9.27 -32.80 -16.42
CA GLY A 620 -8.43 -33.30 -17.51
C GLY A 620 -7.24 -32.43 -17.92
N LEU A 621 -6.99 -31.27 -17.29
CA LEU A 621 -5.77 -30.47 -17.56
C LEU A 621 -4.51 -31.27 -17.18
N THR A 622 -3.77 -31.74 -18.17
CA THR A 622 -2.54 -32.52 -17.94
C THR A 622 -1.33 -31.61 -17.69
N ASP A 623 -0.26 -32.16 -17.13
CA ASP A 623 0.97 -31.41 -16.92
C ASP A 623 1.65 -31.05 -18.26
N GLU A 624 1.56 -31.94 -19.25
CA GLU A 624 2.11 -31.73 -20.60
C GLU A 624 1.42 -30.57 -21.30
N GLU A 625 0.10 -30.44 -21.13
CA GLU A 625 -0.66 -29.28 -21.64
C GLU A 625 -0.20 -27.98 -20.97
N ILE A 626 -0.01 -27.98 -19.63
CA ILE A 626 0.47 -26.79 -18.90
C ILE A 626 1.84 -26.34 -19.43
N ASP A 627 2.77 -27.28 -19.57
CA ASP A 627 4.11 -26.99 -20.08
C ASP A 627 4.05 -26.50 -21.54
N ASP A 628 3.10 -26.98 -22.33
CA ASP A 628 2.89 -26.51 -23.70
C ASP A 628 2.45 -25.05 -23.77
N TYR A 629 1.54 -24.61 -22.89
CA TYR A 629 1.21 -23.19 -22.78
C TYR A 629 2.43 -22.34 -22.44
N GLU A 630 3.27 -22.77 -21.50
CA GLU A 630 4.49 -22.03 -21.14
C GLU A 630 5.44 -21.92 -22.33
N ARG A 631 5.66 -23.01 -23.08
CA ARG A 631 6.50 -22.97 -24.29
C ARG A 631 5.94 -22.05 -25.38
N ARG A 632 4.64 -22.14 -25.67
CA ARG A 632 4.01 -21.32 -26.73
C ARG A 632 4.02 -19.82 -26.43
N TYR A 633 3.99 -19.44 -25.16
CA TYR A 633 3.94 -18.03 -24.73
C TYR A 633 5.26 -17.52 -24.15
N ALA A 634 6.36 -18.29 -24.24
CA ALA A 634 7.64 -17.92 -23.65
C ALA A 634 8.14 -16.55 -24.12
N ASP A 635 8.09 -16.26 -25.42
CA ASP A 635 8.51 -14.98 -26.00
C ASP A 635 7.64 -13.81 -25.53
N LYS A 636 6.36 -14.09 -25.23
CA LYS A 636 5.39 -13.10 -24.76
C LYS A 636 5.66 -12.64 -23.32
N LYS A 637 6.45 -13.39 -22.55
CA LYS A 637 6.90 -12.95 -21.21
C LYS A 637 7.68 -11.65 -21.28
N LYS A 638 8.53 -11.49 -22.30
CA LYS A 638 9.36 -10.30 -22.47
C LYS A 638 8.50 -9.07 -22.79
N GLU A 639 7.55 -9.20 -23.71
CA GLU A 639 6.58 -8.14 -24.04
C GLU A 639 5.83 -7.65 -22.81
N LEU A 640 5.34 -8.58 -21.98
CA LEU A 640 4.68 -8.27 -20.70
C LEU A 640 5.62 -7.55 -19.74
N SER A 641 6.88 -7.99 -19.64
CA SER A 641 7.87 -7.39 -18.75
C SER A 641 8.20 -5.95 -19.14
N ILE A 642 8.36 -5.69 -20.44
CA ILE A 642 8.59 -4.34 -20.98
C ILE A 642 7.41 -3.42 -20.67
N MET A 643 6.19 -3.87 -20.94
CA MET A 643 4.99 -3.08 -20.65
C MET A 643 4.89 -2.78 -19.16
N TRP A 644 5.11 -3.77 -18.28
CA TRP A 644 5.10 -3.54 -16.85
C TRP A 644 6.18 -2.56 -16.40
N GLY A 645 7.39 -2.64 -16.99
CA GLY A 645 8.47 -1.68 -16.76
C GLY A 645 8.06 -0.26 -17.11
N LEU A 646 7.47 -0.07 -18.30
CA LEU A 646 6.93 1.22 -18.73
C LEU A 646 5.81 1.70 -17.80
N MET A 647 4.84 0.86 -17.47
CA MET A 647 3.74 1.22 -16.55
C MET A 647 4.26 1.68 -15.18
N ALA A 648 5.20 0.94 -14.59
CA ALA A 648 5.76 1.26 -13.27
C ALA A 648 6.60 2.55 -13.32
N PHE A 649 7.39 2.74 -14.37
CA PHE A 649 8.18 3.96 -14.60
C PHE A 649 7.27 5.19 -14.75
N SER A 650 6.27 5.12 -15.64
CA SER A 650 5.33 6.19 -15.91
C SER A 650 4.46 6.56 -14.70
N ALA A 651 4.16 5.60 -13.82
CA ALA A 651 3.35 5.84 -12.64
C ALA A 651 4.02 6.72 -11.57
N GLY A 652 5.33 6.96 -11.65
CA GLY A 652 6.00 7.97 -10.82
C GLY A 652 5.45 9.39 -11.04
N VAL A 653 4.92 9.68 -12.23
CA VAL A 653 4.22 10.94 -12.53
C VAL A 653 2.91 11.02 -11.75
N VAL A 654 2.16 9.92 -11.64
CA VAL A 654 0.90 9.86 -10.89
C VAL A 654 1.13 10.14 -9.41
N GLU A 655 2.17 9.58 -8.81
CA GLU A 655 2.55 9.93 -7.44
C GLU A 655 2.90 11.43 -7.31
N SER A 656 3.64 11.96 -8.27
CA SER A 656 4.02 13.38 -8.30
C SER A 656 2.79 14.29 -8.36
N VAL A 657 1.76 13.93 -9.12
CA VAL A 657 0.45 14.62 -9.14
C VAL A 657 -0.22 14.58 -7.77
N ILE A 658 -0.31 13.40 -7.13
CA ILE A 658 -0.96 13.25 -5.81
C ILE A 658 -0.23 14.07 -4.72
N VAL A 659 1.10 14.08 -4.75
CA VAL A 659 1.89 14.84 -3.77
C VAL A 659 1.79 16.34 -4.01
N THR A 660 1.83 16.76 -5.27
CA THR A 660 1.68 18.17 -5.67
C THR A 660 0.29 18.71 -5.31
N ASP A 661 -0.76 17.92 -5.49
CA ASP A 661 -2.13 18.26 -5.08
C ASP A 661 -2.25 18.64 -3.60
N ARG A 662 -1.60 17.86 -2.73
CA ARG A 662 -1.62 18.10 -1.28
C ARG A 662 -0.88 19.38 -0.90
N TYR A 663 0.24 19.63 -1.56
CA TYR A 663 1.00 20.86 -1.39
C TYR A 663 0.19 22.08 -1.85
N LEU A 664 -0.41 22.01 -3.05
CA LEU A 664 -1.24 23.08 -3.59
C LEU A 664 -2.44 23.34 -2.69
N TRP A 665 -3.11 22.30 -2.20
CA TRP A 665 -4.21 22.45 -1.26
C TRP A 665 -3.79 23.22 -0.02
N LEU A 666 -2.63 22.92 0.60
CA LEU A 666 -2.13 23.68 1.75
C LEU A 666 -1.85 25.15 1.38
N LYS A 667 -1.27 25.41 0.20
CA LYS A 667 -0.97 26.76 -0.27
C LYS A 667 -2.22 27.61 -0.56
N GLU A 668 -3.33 26.97 -0.90
CA GLU A 668 -4.62 27.63 -1.14
C GLU A 668 -5.28 28.13 0.15
N GLN A 669 -4.87 27.63 1.32
CA GLN A 669 -5.50 27.96 2.60
C GLN A 669 -4.98 29.28 3.17
N LYS A 670 -5.87 30.15 3.62
CA LYS A 670 -5.51 31.48 4.14
C LYS A 670 -4.78 31.40 5.48
N GLU A 671 -5.05 30.36 6.26
CA GLU A 671 -4.53 30.12 7.60
C GLU A 671 -3.16 29.45 7.58
N VAL A 672 -2.74 28.89 6.44
CA VAL A 672 -1.41 28.28 6.27
C VAL A 672 -0.41 29.38 5.94
N ASP A 673 0.67 29.43 6.70
CA ASP A 673 1.77 30.38 6.49
C ASP A 673 2.79 29.81 5.51
N THR A 674 3.29 28.61 5.81
CA THR A 674 4.30 27.91 5.00
C THR A 674 3.89 26.46 4.80
N ALA A 675 4.19 25.94 3.62
CA ALA A 675 3.98 24.55 3.26
C ALA A 675 5.07 24.10 2.30
N TRP A 676 5.45 22.84 2.37
CA TRP A 676 6.44 22.24 1.48
C TRP A 676 6.36 20.72 1.47
N VAL A 677 7.12 20.11 0.57
CA VAL A 677 7.36 18.68 0.46
C VAL A 677 8.87 18.44 0.42
N GLU A 678 9.35 17.42 1.11
CA GLU A 678 10.76 17.02 1.01
C GLU A 678 10.97 15.52 1.25
N PRO A 679 12.06 14.94 0.74
CA PRO A 679 12.51 13.60 1.10
C PRO A 679 12.99 13.53 2.56
N VAL A 680 12.50 12.54 3.32
CA VAL A 680 12.91 12.29 4.71
C VAL A 680 13.57 10.92 4.92
N PHE A 681 13.62 10.07 3.89
CA PHE A 681 14.24 8.73 3.93
C PHE A 681 15.08 8.46 2.68
N GLU A 682 16.13 7.65 2.82
CA GLU A 682 16.77 7.00 1.66
C GLU A 682 15.76 6.15 0.88
N TYR A 683 15.59 6.47 -0.41
CA TYR A 683 14.63 5.84 -1.31
C TYR A 683 14.84 4.31 -1.41
N LYS A 684 16.10 3.84 -1.39
CA LYS A 684 16.44 2.42 -1.45
C LYS A 684 15.77 1.59 -0.35
N TRP A 685 15.61 2.16 0.84
CA TRP A 685 14.98 1.48 1.98
C TRP A 685 13.50 1.79 2.08
N SER A 686 13.11 3.04 1.84
CA SER A 686 11.71 3.46 1.87
C SER A 686 11.40 4.37 0.68
N PRO A 687 10.86 3.84 -0.42
CA PRO A 687 10.53 4.62 -1.61
C PRO A 687 9.49 5.71 -1.38
N ARG A 688 8.63 5.54 -0.38
CA ARG A 688 7.62 6.52 0.06
C ARG A 688 8.27 7.50 1.04
N ASN A 689 9.24 8.24 0.51
CA ASN A 689 10.09 9.11 1.31
C ASN A 689 9.67 10.57 1.35
N LEU A 690 8.58 10.97 0.70
CA LEU A 690 8.13 12.37 0.69
C LEU A 690 7.21 12.66 1.87
N VAL A 691 7.60 13.61 2.72
CA VAL A 691 6.73 14.21 3.75
C VAL A 691 6.06 15.45 3.17
N VAL A 692 4.76 15.64 3.46
CA VAL A 692 4.04 16.88 3.20
C VAL A 692 3.90 17.65 4.51
N VAL A 693 4.38 18.89 4.54
CA VAL A 693 4.39 19.73 5.73
C VAL A 693 3.58 21.01 5.52
N GLY A 694 2.82 21.40 6.53
CA GLY A 694 2.11 22.68 6.59
C GLY A 694 2.20 23.26 7.99
N ILE A 695 2.47 24.57 8.09
CA ILE A 695 2.52 25.33 9.34
C ILE A 695 1.47 26.45 9.28
N LYS A 696 0.67 26.56 10.32
CA LYS A 696 -0.35 27.59 10.49
C LYS A 696 0.27 28.94 10.88
N LYS A 697 -0.41 30.03 10.53
CA LYS A 697 -0.04 31.40 10.87
C LYS A 697 -0.02 31.69 12.36
#